data_AF-A0A848KF87-F1
#
_entry.id   AF-A0A848KF87-F1
#
_cell.length_a   1.000
_cell.length_b   1.000
_cell.length_c   1.000
_cell.angle_alpha   90.00
_cell.angle_beta   90.00
_cell.angle_gamma   90.00
#
_symmetry.space_group_name_H-M   'P 1'
#
loop_
_entity.id
_entity.type
_entity.pdbx_description
1 polymer ?
#
loop_
_entity_poly.entity_id
_entity_poly.type
_entity_poly.pdbx_seq_one_letter_code
_entity_poly.pdbx_strand_id
1 'polypeptide(L)'
;MSADDLSPELRRALSTIARTPRLLVASDYDGTIAPIVSDPSKAFPHAESVFALRALAGLSGTTAAVISGRALRDLAALSRLPVEVQLVGSHGSEFDVGFVHAIDNDAKQLLDELVTEFHAIAATHEGVTVEHKPASAALHVRNATPEVARQALKKARQGPASWVGVQVTEGKSVIELAVIVTDKGEALDILRHQESASAAIFFGDDVTDEKAFARLHGPDIGIKVGEGDSGAQFRVDSTEDVSTALAFLLDQRRNWLSGASAPPIERLTMLASPRSVALVTPDGTITWMCHPEPDSGAVFAHLLGGPEAGHFSVGPQRSALPLSQRYVDGTMTVETRWASLQVTDYLPHDVSLDRTDLTRIITGDAKAIVSFAPRPEFGQVPVQLEQETFGLRVFGPNDPLVLRSPGVEWEIKSDGVHQSATAVVDPSEGPIVLELRCGTWDLAPSTNDEADRRKLAEAYWSEWAASLNLPPIKPDLMRRSALTLRGLVHAPSGSILAAATTSLPEDVGGVRNWDYRYCWLRDAALTASALVSVGSLQEAEEYLAWVHEVLETLPGPERLHPLYTIYGSGLPPEAVIDALPGYAGSRPVRVGNAANMQVQLDVFGPIVDLISTLAHAREATGISDPAVALPDVDWELVCAMVSAVQRRWREPDHGIWEIRGAPRHHVYSKVMGWVTIDRALTLAQQFGRPLDPAWSELRNTIADEVVNKGWNDEVQSFTAAYDGTDLDAATLHIGLSGLIDPADSRFAATVVATEAELRSGSTVYRYHHDDGLPGGEGGFHLCAAWLVEAYLLIGKRSDAEALFDQLVKVAGPTGLLSEEYDPVAEKSLGNHPQAYSHLGLIRCAQLLSA
;
A
#
# COMPACT_ATOMS: atom_id res chain seq x y z
N MET A 1 15.11 16.62 22.15
CA MET A 1 15.27 17.05 20.75
C MET A 1 14.26 16.27 19.91
N SER A 2 13.61 16.96 18.99
CA SER A 2 12.63 16.41 18.04
C SER A 2 13.35 15.99 16.76
N ALA A 3 12.77 15.07 15.98
CA ALA A 3 13.26 14.79 14.63
C ALA A 3 13.30 16.04 13.72
N ASP A 4 12.53 17.09 14.05
CA ASP A 4 12.55 18.38 13.36
C ASP A 4 13.86 19.17 13.54
N ASP A 5 14.69 18.79 14.50
CA ASP A 5 16.00 19.40 14.75
C ASP A 5 17.05 18.92 13.70
N LEU A 6 16.74 17.86 12.93
CA LEU A 6 17.58 17.39 11.83
C LEU A 6 17.29 18.15 10.52
N SER A 7 18.34 18.38 9.72
CA SER A 7 18.17 19.03 8.42
C SER A 7 17.20 18.24 7.52
N PRO A 8 16.37 18.91 6.70
CA PRO A 8 15.42 18.22 5.80
C PRO A 8 16.09 17.25 4.84
N GLU A 9 17.31 17.58 4.40
CA GLU A 9 18.12 16.75 3.50
C GLU A 9 18.57 15.47 4.19
N LEU A 10 19.05 15.56 5.43
CA LEU A 10 19.42 14.40 6.22
C LEU A 10 18.21 13.52 6.54
N ARG A 11 17.06 14.10 6.92
CA ARG A 11 15.83 13.33 7.14
C ARG A 11 15.41 12.54 5.90
N ARG A 12 15.45 13.18 4.72
CA ARG A 12 15.14 12.50 3.45
C ARG A 12 16.08 11.34 3.19
N ALA A 13 17.38 11.54 3.37
CA ALA A 13 18.39 10.52 3.16
C ALA A 13 18.19 9.33 4.13
N LEU A 14 17.94 9.61 5.42
CA LEU A 14 17.64 8.59 6.43
C LEU A 14 16.36 7.81 6.09
N SER A 15 15.29 8.47 5.64
CA SER A 15 14.06 7.79 5.19
C SER A 15 14.29 6.92 3.96
N THR A 16 15.13 7.35 3.01
CA THR A 16 15.47 6.56 1.82
C THR A 16 16.28 5.32 2.19
N ILE A 17 17.36 5.47 2.97
CA ILE A 17 18.21 4.33 3.32
C ILE A 17 17.50 3.32 4.23
N ALA A 18 16.54 3.79 5.06
CA ALA A 18 15.71 2.94 5.91
C ALA A 18 14.88 1.90 5.13
N ARG A 19 14.65 2.11 3.83
CA ARG A 19 13.87 1.22 2.95
C ARG A 19 14.72 0.17 2.22
N THR A 20 16.03 0.12 2.49
CA THR A 20 16.94 -0.82 1.80
C THR A 20 16.80 -2.25 2.31
N PRO A 21 16.84 -3.31 1.49
CA PRO A 21 16.56 -4.68 1.94
C PRO A 21 17.44 -5.16 3.11
N ARG A 22 18.75 -4.88 3.05
CA ARG A 22 19.72 -5.17 4.11
C ARG A 22 20.52 -3.93 4.45
N LEU A 23 20.35 -3.43 5.67
CA LEU A 23 20.93 -2.17 6.13
C LEU A 23 22.00 -2.42 7.20
N LEU A 24 23.21 -1.88 7.00
CA LEU A 24 24.24 -1.80 8.03
C LEU A 24 24.25 -0.40 8.65
N VAL A 25 24.00 -0.32 9.95
CA VAL A 25 24.07 0.91 10.75
C VAL A 25 25.33 0.89 11.60
N ALA A 26 26.36 1.61 11.18
CA ALA A 26 27.65 1.67 11.87
C ALA A 26 27.92 3.06 12.46
N SER A 27 28.63 3.11 13.58
CA SER A 27 28.99 4.36 14.26
C SER A 27 30.36 4.28 14.92
N ASP A 28 31.08 5.38 15.00
CA ASP A 28 32.15 5.52 15.99
C ASP A 28 31.58 5.67 17.40
N TYR A 29 32.44 5.47 18.41
CA TYR A 29 32.11 5.55 19.82
C TYR A 29 32.36 6.95 20.40
N ASP A 30 33.63 7.36 20.49
CA ASP A 30 34.04 8.62 21.11
C ASP A 30 33.66 9.79 20.20
N GLY A 31 33.18 10.89 20.76
CA GLY A 31 32.75 12.08 20.00
C GLY A 31 31.54 11.89 19.08
N THR A 32 31.00 10.67 19.00
CA THR A 32 29.84 10.33 18.17
C THR A 32 28.64 9.89 19.02
N ILE A 33 28.64 8.67 19.59
CA ILE A 33 27.57 8.22 20.51
C ILE A 33 27.89 8.49 21.97
N ALA A 34 29.17 8.72 22.30
CA ALA A 34 29.64 9.11 23.63
C ALA A 34 30.37 10.47 23.55
N PRO A 35 30.08 11.44 24.42
CA PRO A 35 30.75 12.73 24.39
C PRO A 35 32.24 12.63 24.74
N ILE A 36 33.06 13.48 24.12
CA ILE A 36 34.48 13.59 24.46
C ILE A 36 34.61 14.20 25.86
N VAL A 37 35.20 13.44 26.78
CA VAL A 37 35.46 13.86 28.16
C VAL A 37 36.94 13.82 28.50
N SER A 38 37.34 14.56 29.54
CA SER A 38 38.75 14.67 29.96
C SER A 38 39.37 13.36 30.47
N ASP A 39 38.52 12.45 30.98
CA ASP A 39 38.88 11.12 31.47
C ASP A 39 38.16 10.08 30.59
N PRO A 40 38.85 9.45 29.62
CA PRO A 40 38.26 8.50 28.68
C PRO A 40 37.54 7.32 29.32
N SER A 41 37.83 6.99 30.58
CA SER A 41 37.11 5.94 31.32
C SER A 41 35.68 6.33 31.74
N LYS A 42 35.31 7.60 31.54
CA LYS A 42 33.99 8.18 31.86
C LYS A 42 33.20 8.63 30.63
N ALA A 43 33.69 8.32 29.43
CA ALA A 43 32.98 8.58 28.18
C ALA A 43 31.87 7.52 28.02
N PHE A 44 30.72 7.72 28.66
CA PHE A 44 29.57 6.83 28.53
C PHE A 44 28.70 7.28 27.35
N PRO A 45 28.15 6.35 26.56
CA PRO A 45 27.28 6.71 25.46
C PRO A 45 25.95 7.24 25.97
N HIS A 46 25.30 8.09 25.17
CA HIS A 46 23.93 8.54 25.45
C HIS A 46 22.99 7.33 25.50
N ALA A 47 22.08 7.32 26.47
CA ALA A 47 21.17 6.20 26.69
C ALA A 47 20.26 5.96 25.47
N GLU A 48 19.88 7.05 24.81
CA GLU A 48 19.06 7.10 23.60
C GLU A 48 19.78 6.46 22.42
N SER A 49 21.08 6.76 22.22
CA SER A 49 21.91 6.12 21.20
C SER A 49 22.03 4.61 21.43
N VAL A 50 22.27 4.20 22.68
CA VAL A 50 22.34 2.77 23.05
C VAL A 50 21.01 2.06 22.78
N PHE A 51 19.89 2.68 23.18
CA PHE A 51 18.55 2.13 22.92
C PHE A 51 18.28 1.99 21.43
N ALA A 52 18.56 3.03 20.63
CA ALA A 52 18.30 3.04 19.21
C ALA A 52 19.13 1.98 18.47
N LEU A 53 20.43 1.88 18.75
CA LEU A 53 21.31 0.85 18.15
C LEU A 53 20.88 -0.56 18.53
N ARG A 54 20.54 -0.81 19.80
CA ARG A 54 19.98 -2.10 20.24
C ARG A 54 18.69 -2.43 19.50
N ALA A 55 17.78 -1.46 19.39
CA ALA A 55 16.51 -1.66 18.74
C ALA A 55 16.67 -1.91 17.24
N LEU A 56 17.57 -1.19 16.57
CA LEU A 56 17.92 -1.38 15.16
C LEU A 56 18.53 -2.76 14.91
N ALA A 57 19.46 -3.21 15.76
CA ALA A 57 20.04 -4.55 15.68
C ALA A 57 19.01 -5.68 15.83
N GLY A 58 17.90 -5.41 16.53
CA GLY A 58 16.80 -6.36 16.69
C GLY A 58 15.84 -6.43 15.50
N LEU A 59 15.97 -5.56 14.50
CA LEU A 59 15.07 -5.50 13.34
C LEU A 59 15.53 -6.43 12.21
N SER A 60 14.57 -7.07 11.53
CA SER A 60 14.87 -7.96 10.40
C SER A 60 15.66 -7.23 9.30
N GLY A 61 16.68 -7.89 8.75
CA GLY A 61 17.54 -7.33 7.70
C GLY A 61 18.28 -6.06 8.10
N THR A 62 18.53 -5.84 9.39
CA THR A 62 19.22 -4.65 9.91
C THR A 62 20.33 -5.10 10.86
N THR A 63 21.56 -4.70 10.57
CA THR A 63 22.72 -4.96 11.45
C THR A 63 23.21 -3.65 12.02
N ALA A 64 23.48 -3.60 13.33
CA ALA A 64 24.10 -2.44 13.96
C ALA A 64 25.51 -2.76 14.44
N ALA A 65 26.44 -1.80 14.30
CA ALA A 65 27.83 -1.96 14.69
C ALA A 65 28.43 -0.69 15.29
N VAL A 66 29.41 -0.84 16.17
CA VAL A 66 30.25 0.24 16.68
C VAL A 66 31.71 -0.05 16.38
N ILE A 67 32.36 0.85 15.64
CA ILE A 67 33.76 0.73 15.22
C ILE A 67 34.58 1.82 15.92
N SER A 68 35.38 1.44 16.91
CA SER A 68 36.09 2.37 17.78
C SER A 68 37.59 2.19 17.75
N GLY A 69 38.33 3.28 18.05
CA GLY A 69 39.76 3.23 18.35
C GLY A 69 40.11 2.58 19.69
N ARG A 70 39.13 2.33 20.57
CA ARG A 70 39.31 1.68 21.88
C ARG A 70 39.58 0.18 21.72
N ALA A 71 40.34 -0.41 22.64
CA ALA A 71 40.45 -1.86 22.72
C ALA A 71 39.05 -2.49 22.90
N LEU A 72 38.79 -3.63 22.26
CA LEU A 72 37.46 -4.23 22.22
C LEU A 72 36.90 -4.53 23.62
N ARG A 73 37.79 -4.97 24.54
CA ARG A 73 37.44 -5.22 25.94
C ARG A 73 36.93 -3.96 26.66
N ASP A 74 37.57 -2.82 26.43
CA ASP A 74 37.20 -1.55 27.06
C ASP A 74 35.93 -0.99 26.44
N LEU A 75 35.79 -1.12 25.11
CA LEU A 75 34.58 -0.75 24.38
C LEU A 75 33.36 -1.55 24.88
N ALA A 76 33.48 -2.87 25.04
CA ALA A 76 32.42 -3.73 25.55
C ALA A 76 32.04 -3.36 27.00
N ALA A 77 33.03 -3.08 27.85
CA ALA A 77 32.80 -2.71 29.24
C ALA A 77 32.07 -1.36 29.41
N LEU A 78 32.44 -0.36 28.59
CA LEU A 78 31.92 1.01 28.71
C LEU A 78 30.61 1.22 27.95
N SER A 79 30.46 0.62 26.77
CA SER A 79 29.27 0.82 25.93
C SER A 79 28.00 0.20 26.52
N ARG A 80 28.13 -0.94 27.23
CA ARG A 80 27.00 -1.77 27.68
C ARG A 80 26.02 -2.14 26.56
N LEU A 81 26.49 -2.12 25.32
CA LEU A 81 25.73 -2.58 24.17
C LEU A 81 25.57 -4.10 24.26
N PRO A 82 24.44 -4.64 23.79
CA PRO A 82 24.18 -6.06 23.87
C PRO A 82 24.89 -6.81 22.73
N VAL A 83 24.91 -8.14 22.79
CA VAL A 83 25.65 -8.99 21.83
C VAL A 83 25.14 -8.87 20.39
N GLU A 84 23.91 -8.39 20.20
CA GLU A 84 23.32 -8.16 18.88
C GLU A 84 23.95 -6.94 18.15
N VAL A 85 24.63 -6.05 18.87
CA VAL A 85 25.38 -4.94 18.27
C VAL A 85 26.84 -5.34 18.12
N GLN A 86 27.34 -5.40 16.89
CA GLN A 86 28.70 -5.83 16.62
C GLN A 86 29.70 -4.78 17.10
N LEU A 87 30.65 -5.20 17.93
CA LEU A 87 31.70 -4.32 18.44
C LEU A 87 33.02 -4.58 17.71
N VAL A 88 33.62 -3.51 17.21
CA VAL A 88 34.94 -3.54 16.56
C VAL A 88 35.87 -2.57 17.26
N GLY A 89 36.93 -3.07 17.87
CA GLY A 89 37.93 -2.30 18.59
C GLY A 89 39.19 -2.02 17.79
N SER A 90 40.08 -1.22 18.38
CA SER A 90 41.43 -0.89 17.88
C SER A 90 41.42 -0.41 16.43
N HIS A 91 40.49 0.51 16.11
CA HIS A 91 40.30 1.12 14.78
C HIS A 91 40.02 0.09 13.67
N GLY A 92 39.40 -1.03 14.00
CA GLY A 92 39.02 -2.04 13.00
C GLY A 92 39.78 -3.36 13.08
N SER A 93 40.74 -3.51 14.00
CA SER A 93 41.57 -4.73 14.05
C SER A 93 41.01 -5.83 14.95
N GLU A 94 40.14 -5.50 15.90
CA GLU A 94 39.56 -6.43 16.88
C GLU A 94 38.06 -6.58 16.65
N PHE A 95 37.59 -7.74 16.18
CA PHE A 95 36.16 -8.04 16.08
C PHE A 95 35.73 -8.95 17.25
N ASP A 96 34.44 -8.95 17.58
CA ASP A 96 33.85 -9.83 18.61
C ASP A 96 34.10 -11.33 18.33
N VAL A 97 34.37 -11.70 17.07
CA VAL A 97 34.73 -13.05 16.62
C VAL A 97 36.25 -13.35 16.62
N GLY A 98 37.09 -12.41 17.07
CA GLY A 98 38.55 -12.47 17.07
C GLY A 98 39.22 -11.40 16.19
N PHE A 99 40.56 -11.36 16.18
CA PHE A 99 41.33 -10.45 15.31
C PHE A 99 41.24 -10.91 13.84
N VAL A 100 40.93 -9.99 12.92
CA VAL A 100 40.95 -10.28 11.46
C VAL A 100 42.38 -10.49 10.95
N HIS A 101 43.33 -9.77 11.53
CA HIS A 101 44.76 -10.05 11.41
C HIS A 101 45.28 -10.41 12.81
N ALA A 102 45.52 -11.70 13.08
CA ALA A 102 46.29 -12.06 14.25
C ALA A 102 47.61 -11.27 14.20
N ILE A 103 47.91 -10.48 15.24
CA ILE A 103 49.21 -9.80 15.35
C ILE A 103 50.25 -10.91 15.23
N ASP A 104 50.97 -10.93 14.10
CA ASP A 104 52.00 -11.93 13.87
C ASP A 104 53.13 -11.71 14.88
N ASN A 105 54.01 -12.70 15.01
CA ASN A 105 55.07 -12.63 16.01
C ASN A 105 56.01 -11.43 15.74
N ASP A 106 56.12 -11.01 14.48
CA ASP A 106 56.96 -9.89 14.06
C ASP A 106 56.36 -8.55 14.52
N ALA A 107 55.05 -8.35 14.37
CA ALA A 107 54.35 -7.16 14.86
C ALA A 107 54.30 -7.10 16.39
N LYS A 108 54.16 -8.24 17.09
CA LYS A 108 54.28 -8.28 18.57
C LYS A 108 55.66 -7.85 19.04
N GLN A 109 56.70 -8.37 18.40
CA GLN A 109 58.07 -7.99 18.72
C GLN A 109 58.30 -6.50 18.45
N LEU A 110 57.79 -5.99 17.32
CA LEU A 110 57.88 -4.57 16.98
C LEU A 110 57.15 -3.69 18.01
N LEU A 111 55.99 -4.13 18.53
CA LEU A 111 55.25 -3.42 19.57
C LEU A 111 56.03 -3.38 20.89
N ASP A 112 56.62 -4.50 21.29
CA ASP A 112 57.45 -4.59 22.50
C ASP A 112 58.68 -3.66 22.40
N GLU A 113 59.32 -3.62 21.23
CA GLU A 113 60.44 -2.71 20.95
C GLU A 113 60.00 -1.24 20.99
N LEU A 114 58.83 -0.93 20.43
CA LEU A 114 58.25 0.41 20.40
C LEU A 114 57.86 0.90 21.80
N VAL A 115 57.21 0.06 22.60
CA VAL A 115 56.84 0.36 24.00
C VAL A 115 58.09 0.59 24.84
N THR A 116 59.13 -0.23 24.63
CA THR A 116 60.42 -0.06 25.31
C THR A 116 61.05 1.30 24.99
N GLU A 117 61.04 1.70 23.72
CA GLU A 117 61.61 2.99 23.30
C GLU A 117 60.78 4.17 23.81
N PHE A 118 59.46 4.06 23.81
CA PHE A 118 58.57 5.07 24.41
C PHE A 118 58.81 5.22 25.91
N HIS A 119 59.04 4.13 26.64
CA HIS A 119 59.42 4.20 28.05
C HIS A 119 60.80 4.81 28.26
N ALA A 120 61.77 4.55 27.37
CA ALA A 120 63.08 5.19 27.42
C ALA A 120 63.00 6.71 27.19
N ILE A 121 62.14 7.15 26.27
CA ILE A 121 61.84 8.57 26.05
C ILE A 121 61.19 9.14 27.31
N ALA A 122 60.11 8.53 27.81
CA ALA A 122 59.38 9.05 28.98
C ALA A 122 60.26 9.11 30.25
N ALA A 123 61.15 8.14 30.47
CA ALA A 123 62.06 8.11 31.63
C ALA A 123 63.04 9.31 31.68
N THR A 124 63.32 9.94 30.54
CA THR A 124 64.22 11.10 30.45
C THR A 124 63.49 12.44 30.36
N HIS A 125 62.15 12.44 30.36
CA HIS A 125 61.31 13.63 30.17
C HIS A 125 60.18 13.68 31.21
N GLU A 126 60.35 14.51 32.23
CA GLU A 126 59.38 14.65 33.34
C GLU A 126 58.00 15.13 32.83
N GLY A 127 56.93 14.44 33.25
CA GLY A 127 55.56 14.73 32.85
C GLY A 127 55.10 14.04 31.56
N VAL A 128 55.95 13.22 30.93
CA VAL A 128 55.60 12.38 29.77
C VAL A 128 55.17 10.99 30.24
N THR A 129 54.07 10.47 29.70
CA THR A 129 53.54 9.14 30.05
C THR A 129 53.32 8.28 28.81
N VAL A 130 53.49 6.96 28.96
CA VAL A 130 53.26 5.97 27.90
C VAL A 130 51.98 5.21 28.19
N GLU A 131 51.14 5.06 27.19
CA GLU A 131 49.96 4.20 27.20
C GLU A 131 50.20 3.04 26.23
N HIS A 132 50.12 1.81 26.75
CA HIS A 132 50.26 0.59 25.95
C HIS A 132 48.87 0.07 25.55
N LYS A 133 48.66 -0.12 24.25
CA LYS A 133 47.43 -0.67 23.67
C LYS A 133 47.76 -1.99 22.94
N PRO A 134 46.76 -2.85 22.65
CA PRO A 134 47.00 -4.19 22.10
C PRO A 134 47.84 -4.25 20.82
N ALA A 135 47.79 -3.20 19.98
CA ALA A 135 48.54 -3.13 18.73
C ALA A 135 49.22 -1.77 18.47
N SER A 136 49.30 -0.92 19.49
CA SER A 136 49.92 0.41 19.40
C SER A 136 50.43 0.87 20.76
N ALA A 137 51.26 1.91 20.78
CA ALA A 137 51.53 2.66 21.99
C ALA A 137 51.42 4.15 21.75
N ALA A 138 50.98 4.90 22.76
CA ALA A 138 50.83 6.33 22.71
C ALA A 138 51.74 7.04 23.72
N LEU A 139 52.43 8.08 23.27
CA LEU A 139 53.29 8.93 24.10
C LEU A 139 52.57 10.25 24.39
N HIS A 140 52.06 10.39 25.61
CA HIS A 140 51.32 11.57 26.07
C HIS A 140 52.27 12.59 26.68
N VAL A 141 52.21 13.83 26.20
CA VAL A 141 53.07 14.93 26.68
C VAL A 141 52.28 16.06 27.38
N ARG A 142 51.00 15.84 27.64
CA ARG A 142 50.08 16.85 28.20
C ARG A 142 50.49 17.39 29.57
N ASN A 143 51.18 16.58 30.38
CA ASN A 143 51.61 16.95 31.73
C ASN A 143 53.08 17.42 31.78
N ALA A 144 53.77 17.46 30.64
CA ALA A 144 55.14 17.95 30.53
C ALA A 144 55.15 19.46 30.28
N THR A 145 56.23 20.14 30.69
CA THR A 145 56.43 21.55 30.31
C THR A 145 56.55 21.68 28.77
N PRO A 146 56.19 22.83 28.16
CA PRO A 146 56.21 22.97 26.71
C PRO A 146 57.56 22.67 26.05
N GLU A 147 58.66 22.91 26.76
CA GLU A 147 60.00 22.55 26.27
C GLU A 147 60.22 21.04 26.28
N VAL A 148 59.88 20.37 27.39
CA VAL A 148 60.02 18.92 27.53
C VAL A 148 59.10 18.17 26.57
N ALA A 149 57.86 18.65 26.40
CA ALA A 149 56.90 18.10 25.44
C ALA A 149 57.44 18.16 24.00
N ARG A 150 58.02 19.29 23.58
CA ARG A 150 58.63 19.43 22.25
C ARG A 150 59.81 18.49 22.06
N GLN A 151 60.65 18.32 23.09
CA GLN A 151 61.81 17.42 23.02
C GLN A 151 61.40 15.95 22.95
N ALA A 152 60.42 15.53 23.76
CA ALA A 152 59.91 14.16 23.76
C ALA A 152 59.23 13.80 22.42
N LEU A 153 58.35 14.67 21.89
CA LEU A 153 57.73 14.45 20.58
C LEU A 153 58.75 14.44 19.45
N LYS A 154 59.78 15.30 19.51
CA LYS A 154 60.86 15.30 18.52
C LYS A 154 61.63 13.97 18.52
N LYS A 155 61.93 13.41 19.69
CA LYS A 155 62.58 12.09 19.80
C LYS A 155 61.70 10.97 19.25
N ALA A 156 60.40 10.97 19.59
CA ALA A 156 59.47 9.99 19.05
C ALA A 156 59.40 10.04 17.51
N ARG A 157 59.33 11.25 16.92
CA ARG A 157 59.32 11.47 15.46
C ARG A 157 60.61 11.03 14.76
N GLN A 158 61.76 11.27 15.39
CA GLN A 158 63.07 10.93 14.83
C GLN A 158 63.49 9.48 15.08
N GLY A 159 62.84 8.79 16.03
CA GLY A 159 63.10 7.42 16.39
C GLY A 159 61.97 6.49 15.95
N PRO A 160 61.16 5.97 16.88
CA PRO A 160 60.20 4.88 16.61
C PRO A 160 59.16 5.21 15.54
N ALA A 161 58.81 6.49 15.33
CA ALA A 161 57.88 6.89 14.28
C ALA A 161 58.42 6.70 12.85
N SER A 162 59.73 6.49 12.69
CA SER A 162 60.38 6.27 11.39
C SER A 162 60.62 4.79 11.07
N TRP A 163 60.24 3.89 11.97
CA TRP A 163 60.46 2.45 11.80
C TRP A 163 59.55 1.85 10.73
N VAL A 164 60.08 0.87 9.99
CA VAL A 164 59.30 0.13 8.97
C VAL A 164 58.23 -0.70 9.69
N GLY A 165 56.98 -0.59 9.23
CA GLY A 165 55.83 -1.26 9.85
C GLY A 165 55.14 -0.44 10.96
N VAL A 166 55.61 0.78 11.24
CA VAL A 166 54.97 1.68 12.21
C VAL A 166 54.11 2.73 11.49
N GLN A 167 52.84 2.80 11.85
CA GLN A 167 51.92 3.85 11.40
C GLN A 167 51.78 4.94 12.46
N VAL A 168 51.92 6.20 12.05
CA VAL A 168 51.93 7.37 12.95
C VAL A 168 50.59 8.09 12.92
N THR A 169 50.00 8.32 14.10
CA THR A 169 48.84 9.20 14.30
C THR A 169 49.24 10.33 15.26
N GLU A 170 49.16 11.59 14.82
CA GLU A 170 49.49 12.76 15.65
C GLU A 170 48.22 13.44 16.22
N GLY A 171 48.23 13.70 17.53
CA GLY A 171 47.19 14.44 18.23
C GLY A 171 47.73 15.68 18.95
N LYS A 172 46.83 16.51 19.51
CA LYS A 172 47.15 17.83 20.10
C LYS A 172 48.19 17.80 21.24
N SER A 173 48.37 16.67 21.93
CA SER A 173 49.40 16.49 22.97
C SER A 173 49.81 15.01 23.13
N VAL A 174 49.75 14.26 22.04
CA VAL A 174 50.04 12.83 21.99
C VAL A 174 50.55 12.43 20.60
N ILE A 175 51.46 11.47 20.54
CA ILE A 175 51.80 10.75 19.31
C ILE A 175 51.54 9.26 19.54
N GLU A 176 50.72 8.65 18.68
CA GLU A 176 50.39 7.23 18.72
C GLU A 176 51.05 6.50 17.54
N LEU A 177 51.67 5.37 17.84
CA LEU A 177 52.38 4.52 16.88
C LEU A 177 51.80 3.11 16.90
N ALA A 178 51.21 2.68 15.79
CA ALA A 178 50.59 1.37 15.62
C ALA A 178 51.47 0.44 14.78
N VAL A 179 51.49 -0.85 15.11
CA VAL A 179 52.31 -1.89 14.44
C VAL A 179 51.50 -2.80 13.50
N ILE A 180 50.19 -2.58 13.42
CA ILE A 180 49.29 -3.19 12.44
C ILE A 180 48.56 -2.08 11.71
N VAL A 181 48.17 -2.34 10.46
CA VAL A 181 47.32 -1.40 9.71
C VAL A 181 45.94 -1.41 10.36
N THR A 182 45.54 -0.25 10.89
CA THR A 182 44.21 -0.07 11.45
C THR A 182 43.43 0.93 10.59
N ASP A 183 42.32 0.44 10.02
CA ASP A 183 41.48 1.21 9.11
C ASP A 183 39.99 0.93 9.39
N LYS A 184 39.30 1.94 9.93
CA LYS A 184 37.85 1.88 10.17
C LYS A 184 37.06 1.63 8.88
N GLY A 185 37.57 2.10 7.74
CA GLY A 185 36.95 1.83 6.43
C GLY A 185 37.05 0.38 6.00
N GLU A 186 38.18 -0.28 6.24
CA GLU A 186 38.31 -1.72 5.97
C GLU A 186 37.39 -2.54 6.88
N ALA A 187 37.28 -2.15 8.15
CA ALA A 187 36.34 -2.79 9.07
C ALA A 187 34.88 -2.65 8.60
N LEU A 188 34.51 -1.47 8.09
CA LEU A 188 33.19 -1.24 7.52
C LEU A 188 32.93 -2.13 6.28
N ASP A 189 33.92 -2.28 5.39
CA ASP A 189 33.83 -3.16 4.21
C ASP A 189 33.66 -4.64 4.61
N ILE A 190 34.39 -5.09 5.64
CA ILE A 190 34.28 -6.45 6.19
C ILE A 190 32.86 -6.71 6.71
N LEU A 191 32.34 -5.81 7.56
CA LEU A 191 30.98 -5.91 8.11
C LEU A 191 29.94 -5.94 7.00
N ARG A 192 30.07 -5.04 6.02
CA ARG A 192 29.18 -4.98 4.86
C ARG A 192 29.15 -6.30 4.09
N HIS A 193 30.32 -6.89 3.84
CA HIS A 193 30.42 -8.15 3.12
C HIS A 193 29.85 -9.32 3.93
N GLN A 194 30.17 -9.42 5.23
CA GLN A 194 29.69 -10.50 6.11
C GLN A 194 28.17 -10.52 6.19
N GLU A 195 27.55 -9.36 6.34
CA GLU A 195 26.09 -9.22 6.47
C GLU A 195 25.38 -9.18 5.10
N SER A 196 26.15 -9.14 4.01
CA SER A 196 25.68 -8.87 2.64
C SER A 196 24.80 -7.61 2.58
N ALA A 197 25.23 -6.54 3.25
CA ALA A 197 24.45 -5.30 3.35
C ALA A 197 24.39 -4.59 1.99
N SER A 198 23.16 -4.25 1.58
CA SER A 198 22.87 -3.54 0.33
C SER A 198 23.20 -2.05 0.43
N ALA A 199 23.14 -1.48 1.63
CA ALA A 199 23.53 -0.11 1.93
C ALA A 199 24.10 -0.01 3.36
N ALA A 200 24.95 0.98 3.58
CA ALA A 200 25.54 1.27 4.88
C ALA A 200 25.36 2.75 5.27
N ILE A 201 25.13 2.99 6.57
CA ILE A 201 25.24 4.31 7.18
C ILE A 201 26.40 4.31 8.17
N PHE A 202 27.21 5.37 8.15
CA PHE A 202 28.32 5.54 9.09
C PHE A 202 28.25 6.92 9.76
N PHE A 203 28.29 6.94 11.09
CA PHE A 203 28.42 8.16 11.92
C PHE A 203 29.86 8.25 12.46
N GLY A 204 30.49 9.42 12.33
CA GLY A 204 31.85 9.64 12.83
C GLY A 204 32.16 11.12 13.09
N ASP A 205 33.14 11.41 13.94
CA ASP A 205 33.47 12.76 14.39
C ASP A 205 34.92 13.17 14.09
N ASP A 206 35.83 12.26 13.80
CA ASP A 206 37.26 12.59 13.74
C ASP A 206 37.95 12.22 12.41
N VAL A 207 39.25 12.49 12.34
CA VAL A 207 40.07 12.27 11.13
C VAL A 207 40.21 10.77 10.82
N THR A 208 40.05 9.89 11.81
CA THR A 208 40.12 8.45 11.60
C THR A 208 38.88 7.91 10.88
N ASP A 209 37.73 8.56 11.07
CA ASP A 209 36.46 8.24 10.42
C ASP A 209 36.42 8.60 8.94
N GLU A 210 37.26 9.54 8.49
CA GLU A 210 37.39 9.92 7.08
C GLU A 210 37.73 8.72 6.18
N LYS A 211 38.44 7.73 6.72
CA LYS A 211 38.71 6.48 5.99
C LYS A 211 37.44 5.65 5.80
N ALA A 212 36.52 5.66 6.76
CA ALA A 212 35.22 5.00 6.62
C ALA A 212 34.33 5.75 5.62
N PHE A 213 34.29 7.08 5.69
CA PHE A 213 33.55 7.89 4.71
C PHE A 213 34.04 7.66 3.28
N ALA A 214 35.36 7.52 3.08
CA ALA A 214 35.94 7.25 1.76
C ALA A 214 35.53 5.89 1.15
N ARG A 215 34.99 4.95 1.96
CA ARG A 215 34.50 3.64 1.49
C ARG A 215 33.02 3.64 1.13
N LEU A 216 32.25 4.63 1.59
CA LEU A 216 30.83 4.73 1.31
C LEU A 216 30.59 5.01 -0.18
N HIS A 217 29.68 4.27 -0.80
CA HIS A 217 29.38 4.39 -2.22
C HIS A 217 27.93 4.01 -2.53
N GLY A 218 27.41 4.50 -3.67
CA GLY A 218 26.04 4.21 -4.08
C GLY A 218 25.02 4.78 -3.09
N PRO A 219 24.10 3.96 -2.52
CA PRO A 219 23.05 4.43 -1.61
C PRO A 219 23.54 4.69 -0.18
N ASP A 220 24.83 4.53 0.10
CA ASP A 220 25.40 4.68 1.44
C ASP A 220 25.39 6.13 1.93
N ILE A 221 25.31 6.29 3.25
CA ILE A 221 25.21 7.59 3.93
C ILE A 221 26.35 7.79 4.92
N GLY A 222 27.10 8.88 4.78
CA GLY A 222 28.11 9.32 5.75
C GLY A 222 27.64 10.55 6.51
N ILE A 223 27.73 10.54 7.84
CA ILE A 223 27.31 11.63 8.72
C ILE A 223 28.47 12.06 9.62
N LYS A 224 28.96 13.29 9.42
CA LYS A 224 29.97 13.92 10.27
C LYS A 224 29.33 14.53 11.52
N VAL A 225 29.91 14.28 12.69
CA VAL A 225 29.53 14.92 13.96
C VAL A 225 30.45 16.11 14.25
N GLY A 226 29.87 17.24 14.61
CA GLY A 226 30.59 18.46 14.93
C GLY A 226 31.25 19.13 13.72
N GLU A 227 32.13 20.10 13.99
CA GLU A 227 32.77 20.95 12.98
C GLU A 227 33.96 20.28 12.27
N GLY A 228 34.46 20.91 11.20
CA GLY A 228 35.68 20.54 10.48
C GLY A 228 35.45 19.89 9.12
N ASP A 229 36.47 19.90 8.26
CA ASP A 229 36.40 19.32 6.90
C ASP A 229 36.14 17.81 6.96
N SER A 230 35.26 17.31 6.08
CA SER A 230 34.89 15.89 6.02
C SER A 230 34.41 15.47 4.64
N GLY A 231 34.65 14.21 4.27
CA GLY A 231 34.10 13.54 3.10
C GLY A 231 32.68 13.00 3.29
N ALA A 232 32.11 13.09 4.50
CA ALA A 232 30.71 12.75 4.76
C ALA A 232 29.74 13.64 3.98
N GLN A 233 28.62 13.07 3.51
CA GLN A 233 27.63 13.83 2.73
C GLN A 233 26.74 14.71 3.61
N PHE A 234 26.54 14.33 4.87
CA PHE A 234 25.69 15.03 5.82
C PHE A 234 26.44 15.34 7.10
N ARG A 235 25.90 16.27 7.90
CA ARG A 235 26.48 16.72 9.16
C ARG A 235 25.41 16.90 10.23
N VAL A 236 25.81 16.63 11.47
CA VAL A 236 25.07 16.97 12.69
C VAL A 236 26.00 17.68 13.68
N ASP A 237 25.47 18.52 14.56
CA ASP A 237 26.28 19.43 15.36
C ASP A 237 26.82 18.79 16.65
N SER A 238 26.12 17.79 17.17
CA SER A 238 26.40 17.20 18.48
C SER A 238 26.17 15.69 18.56
N THR A 239 26.69 15.07 19.62
CA THR A 239 26.45 13.65 19.95
C THR A 239 24.97 13.36 20.27
N GLU A 240 24.25 14.39 20.71
CA GLU A 240 22.82 14.34 20.96
C GLU A 240 22.03 14.27 19.65
N ASP A 241 22.47 14.98 18.61
CA ASP A 241 21.84 14.92 17.29
C ASP A 241 22.04 13.55 16.62
N VAL A 242 23.15 12.86 16.91
CA VAL A 242 23.34 11.45 16.52
C VAL A 242 22.25 10.58 17.14
N SER A 243 21.92 10.78 18.41
CA SER A 243 20.85 10.06 19.09
C SER A 243 19.49 10.32 18.42
N THR A 244 19.23 11.57 18.03
CA THR A 244 18.02 11.96 17.28
C THR A 244 17.97 11.30 15.89
N ALA A 245 19.08 11.28 15.16
CA ALA A 245 19.19 10.65 13.84
C ALA A 245 18.99 9.12 13.90
N LEU A 246 19.60 8.44 14.87
CA LEU A 246 19.41 7.00 15.11
C LEU A 246 17.97 6.67 15.50
N ALA A 247 17.33 7.49 16.35
CA ALA A 247 15.93 7.30 16.71
C ALA A 247 14.98 7.51 15.52
N PHE A 248 15.23 8.52 14.69
CA PHE A 248 14.48 8.75 13.45
C PHE A 248 14.65 7.58 12.47
N LEU A 249 15.89 7.12 12.24
CA LEU A 249 16.18 5.97 11.38
C LEU A 249 15.45 4.70 11.87
N LEU A 250 15.47 4.45 13.17
CA LEU A 250 14.75 3.34 13.80
C LEU A 250 13.25 3.39 13.49
N ASP A 251 12.63 4.55 13.64
CA ASP A 251 11.21 4.73 13.35
C ASP A 251 10.91 4.48 11.86
N GLN A 252 11.68 5.07 10.95
CA GLN A 252 11.53 4.86 9.50
C GLN A 252 11.72 3.39 9.11
N ARG A 253 12.72 2.72 9.69
CA ARG A 253 13.00 1.30 9.44
C ARG A 253 11.89 0.40 9.97
N ARG A 254 11.36 0.69 11.16
CA ARG A 254 10.20 -0.02 11.73
C ARG A 254 8.97 0.14 10.86
N ASN A 255 8.66 1.36 10.43
CA ASN A 255 7.51 1.64 9.57
C ASN A 255 7.61 0.89 8.23
N TRP A 256 8.81 0.82 7.64
CA TRP A 256 9.04 0.03 6.44
C TRP A 256 8.90 -1.47 6.70
N LEU A 257 9.51 -2.00 7.77
CA LEU A 257 9.44 -3.42 8.10
C LEU A 257 8.04 -3.89 8.50
N SER A 258 7.23 -3.04 9.14
CA SER A 258 5.82 -3.34 9.40
C SER A 258 5.02 -3.52 8.12
N GLY A 259 5.50 -2.98 6.99
CA GLY A 259 4.92 -3.18 5.67
C GLY A 259 5.34 -4.46 4.95
N ALA A 260 6.46 -5.08 5.33
CA ALA A 260 6.97 -6.30 4.68
C ALA A 260 6.13 -7.57 4.97
N SER A 261 5.22 -7.51 5.94
CA SER A 261 4.29 -8.59 6.30
C SER A 261 2.87 -8.41 5.76
N ALA A 262 2.60 -7.38 4.93
CA ALA A 262 1.27 -7.17 4.37
C ALA A 262 0.90 -8.35 3.42
N PRO A 263 -0.28 -8.98 3.59
CA PRO A 263 -0.75 -9.99 2.65
C PRO A 263 -0.84 -9.38 1.23
N PRO A 264 -0.30 -10.05 0.19
CA PRO A 264 -0.42 -9.55 -1.18
C PRO A 264 -1.90 -9.32 -1.55
N ILE A 265 -2.20 -8.19 -2.19
CA ILE A 265 -3.57 -7.74 -2.47
C ILE A 265 -4.33 -8.81 -3.28
N GLU A 266 -3.69 -9.38 -4.31
CA GLU A 266 -4.27 -10.40 -5.16
C GLU A 266 -4.67 -11.68 -4.41
N ARG A 267 -4.15 -11.89 -3.20
CA ARG A 267 -4.45 -13.06 -2.36
C ARG A 267 -5.58 -12.81 -1.36
N LEU A 268 -6.12 -11.60 -1.29
CA LEU A 268 -7.27 -11.28 -0.45
C LEU A 268 -8.54 -11.78 -1.12
N THR A 269 -9.40 -12.44 -0.34
CA THR A 269 -10.67 -12.98 -0.82
C THR A 269 -11.83 -12.20 -0.22
N MET A 270 -12.79 -11.81 -1.05
CA MET A 270 -13.96 -11.03 -0.62
C MET A 270 -15.11 -11.95 -0.19
N LEU A 271 -15.69 -11.66 0.98
CA LEU A 271 -17.02 -12.09 1.41
C LEU A 271 -17.99 -10.94 1.12
N ALA A 272 -19.21 -11.26 0.72
CA ALA A 272 -20.25 -10.26 0.52
C ALA A 272 -21.63 -10.78 0.97
N SER A 273 -22.45 -9.84 1.46
CA SER A 273 -23.91 -9.92 1.53
C SER A 273 -24.49 -8.73 0.74
N PRO A 274 -25.82 -8.61 0.61
CA PRO A 274 -26.42 -7.45 -0.06
C PRO A 274 -26.16 -6.10 0.62
N ARG A 275 -25.50 -6.09 1.80
CA ARG A 275 -25.26 -4.88 2.61
C ARG A 275 -23.84 -4.68 3.07
N SER A 276 -23.03 -5.72 3.10
CA SER A 276 -21.70 -5.63 3.71
C SER A 276 -20.69 -6.47 2.96
N VAL A 277 -19.44 -6.06 3.07
CA VAL A 277 -18.28 -6.71 2.49
C VAL A 277 -17.23 -6.91 3.58
N ALA A 278 -16.50 -8.02 3.48
CA ALA A 278 -15.34 -8.29 4.31
C ALA A 278 -14.24 -8.94 3.49
N LEU A 279 -12.97 -8.74 3.87
CA LEU A 279 -11.85 -9.42 3.24
C LEU A 279 -11.21 -10.43 4.18
N VAL A 280 -10.92 -11.61 3.65
CA VAL A 280 -10.21 -12.69 4.34
C VAL A 280 -8.85 -12.94 3.68
N THR A 281 -7.81 -13.05 4.50
CA THR A 281 -6.46 -13.43 4.06
C THR A 281 -6.37 -14.93 3.78
N PRO A 282 -5.34 -15.39 3.05
CA PRO A 282 -5.16 -16.83 2.77
C PRO A 282 -5.12 -17.71 4.02
N ASP A 283 -4.58 -17.18 5.12
CA ASP A 283 -4.42 -17.86 6.42
C ASP A 283 -5.63 -17.75 7.35
N GLY A 284 -6.79 -17.29 6.86
CA GLY A 284 -8.04 -17.31 7.60
C GLY A 284 -8.22 -16.13 8.56
N THR A 285 -7.60 -14.98 8.27
CA THR A 285 -7.80 -13.74 9.02
C THR A 285 -8.76 -12.81 8.29
N ILE A 286 -9.87 -12.45 8.93
CA ILE A 286 -10.72 -11.34 8.48
C ILE A 286 -9.94 -10.06 8.77
N THR A 287 -9.48 -9.43 7.70
CA THR A 287 -8.53 -8.31 7.73
C THR A 287 -9.20 -6.96 7.46
N TRP A 288 -10.43 -7.00 6.95
CA TRP A 288 -11.21 -5.82 6.58
C TRP A 288 -12.69 -6.12 6.78
N MET A 289 -13.41 -5.25 7.50
CA MET A 289 -14.88 -5.25 7.60
C MET A 289 -15.33 -3.92 8.21
N CYS A 290 -16.37 -3.31 7.65
CA CYS A 290 -16.97 -2.06 8.14
C CYS A 290 -18.38 -2.30 8.69
N HIS A 291 -18.84 -1.43 9.58
CA HIS A 291 -20.21 -1.44 10.13
C HIS A 291 -20.59 -0.01 10.55
N PRO A 292 -21.86 0.45 10.38
CA PRO A 292 -23.00 -0.28 9.81
C PRO A 292 -22.89 -0.57 8.32
N GLU A 293 -22.32 0.36 7.56
CA GLU A 293 -22.28 0.29 6.10
C GLU A 293 -20.85 0.08 5.57
N PRO A 294 -20.68 -0.34 4.30
CA PRO A 294 -19.36 -0.48 3.68
C PRO A 294 -18.51 0.80 3.71
N ASP A 295 -19.13 1.97 3.63
CA ASP A 295 -18.47 3.28 3.69
C ASP A 295 -18.28 3.83 5.13
N SER A 296 -18.73 3.09 6.15
CA SER A 296 -18.60 3.45 7.57
C SER A 296 -17.20 3.16 8.14
N GLY A 297 -17.03 3.40 9.44
CA GLY A 297 -15.81 3.05 10.17
C GLY A 297 -15.50 1.55 10.10
N ALA A 298 -14.22 1.20 9.92
CA ALA A 298 -13.79 -0.19 9.93
C ALA A 298 -13.85 -0.76 11.36
N VAL A 299 -14.45 -1.95 11.51
CA VAL A 299 -14.35 -2.80 12.72
C VAL A 299 -13.04 -3.58 12.73
N PHE A 300 -12.58 -3.96 11.53
CA PHE A 300 -11.28 -4.56 11.31
C PHE A 300 -10.56 -3.77 10.22
N ALA A 301 -9.41 -3.21 10.55
CA ALA A 301 -8.53 -2.46 9.65
C ALA A 301 -7.13 -3.05 9.60
N HIS A 302 -6.96 -4.34 9.94
CA HIS A 302 -5.68 -5.07 9.86
C HIS A 302 -5.00 -4.93 8.50
N LEU A 303 -5.78 -4.77 7.42
CA LEU A 303 -5.24 -4.55 6.08
C LEU A 303 -4.35 -3.29 6.00
N LEU A 304 -4.71 -2.26 6.77
CA LEU A 304 -4.05 -0.94 6.75
C LEU A 304 -3.17 -0.69 7.98
N GLY A 305 -3.35 -1.45 9.07
CA GLY A 305 -2.57 -1.22 10.29
C GLY A 305 -2.05 -2.46 11.01
N GLY A 306 -2.12 -3.63 10.36
CA GLY A 306 -1.63 -4.88 10.93
C GLY A 306 -2.44 -5.32 12.17
N PRO A 307 -1.88 -6.21 13.01
CA PRO A 307 -2.57 -6.78 14.17
C PRO A 307 -3.24 -5.76 15.09
N GLU A 308 -2.61 -4.61 15.29
CA GLU A 308 -3.09 -3.55 16.17
C GLU A 308 -4.37 -2.87 15.68
N ALA A 309 -4.58 -2.84 14.36
CA ALA A 309 -5.75 -2.24 13.71
C ALA A 309 -6.96 -3.18 13.60
N GLY A 310 -6.89 -4.32 14.29
CA GLY A 310 -8.03 -5.18 14.55
C GLY A 310 -8.28 -6.22 13.47
N HIS A 311 -8.56 -7.43 13.93
CA HIS A 311 -8.73 -8.61 13.09
C HIS A 311 -9.61 -9.67 13.76
N PHE A 312 -10.07 -10.62 12.96
CA PHE A 312 -10.68 -11.85 13.45
C PHE A 312 -10.04 -13.05 12.73
N SER A 313 -9.19 -13.81 13.43
CA SER A 313 -8.41 -14.90 12.86
C SER A 313 -8.86 -16.27 13.36
N VAL A 314 -8.89 -17.24 12.46
CA VAL A 314 -9.06 -18.66 12.80
C VAL A 314 -8.05 -19.47 12.00
N GLY A 315 -7.28 -20.32 12.68
CA GLY A 315 -6.31 -21.21 12.04
C GLY A 315 -5.94 -22.39 12.94
N PRO A 316 -5.09 -23.31 12.48
CA PRO A 316 -4.66 -24.46 13.28
C PRO A 316 -3.84 -24.01 14.48
N GLN A 317 -4.04 -24.65 15.65
CA GLN A 317 -3.29 -24.32 16.88
C GLN A 317 -1.77 -24.42 16.68
N ARG A 318 -1.32 -25.39 15.89
CA ARG A 318 0.06 -25.46 15.40
C ARG A 318 0.12 -24.74 14.07
N SER A 319 0.93 -23.69 13.99
CA SER A 319 1.10 -22.90 12.77
C SER A 319 1.39 -23.81 11.57
N ALA A 320 0.55 -23.68 10.55
CA ALA A 320 0.67 -24.42 9.30
C ALA A 320 0.10 -23.56 8.18
N LEU A 321 0.70 -23.67 6.99
CA LEU A 321 0.17 -23.02 5.81
C LEU A 321 -1.15 -23.69 5.38
N PRO A 322 -2.15 -22.90 4.95
CA PRO A 322 -3.34 -23.42 4.31
C PRO A 322 -2.98 -24.24 3.06
N LEU A 323 -3.70 -25.33 2.85
CA LEU A 323 -3.62 -26.14 1.63
C LEU A 323 -4.35 -25.49 0.47
N SER A 324 -5.47 -24.81 0.74
CA SER A 324 -6.28 -24.12 -0.26
C SER A 324 -7.23 -23.12 0.39
N GLN A 325 -7.55 -22.05 -0.35
CA GLN A 325 -8.71 -21.19 -0.09
C GLN A 325 -9.50 -21.06 -1.38
N ARG A 326 -10.82 -21.26 -1.33
CA ARG A 326 -11.69 -21.23 -2.51
C ARG A 326 -13.10 -20.79 -2.15
N TYR A 327 -13.84 -20.30 -3.14
CA TYR A 327 -15.28 -20.15 -3.02
C TYR A 327 -15.99 -21.49 -3.12
N VAL A 328 -17.09 -21.65 -2.38
CA VAL A 328 -18.13 -22.62 -2.74
C VAL A 328 -18.72 -22.18 -4.08
N ASP A 329 -18.82 -23.11 -5.04
CA ASP A 329 -19.13 -22.76 -6.43
C ASP A 329 -20.45 -21.96 -6.55
N GLY A 330 -20.40 -20.90 -7.37
CA GLY A 330 -21.53 -20.00 -7.57
C GLY A 330 -21.89 -19.10 -6.38
N THR A 331 -21.07 -19.02 -5.32
CA THR A 331 -21.39 -18.24 -4.11
C THR A 331 -20.32 -17.24 -3.69
N MET A 332 -20.62 -16.47 -2.64
CA MET A 332 -19.66 -15.66 -1.87
C MET A 332 -19.21 -16.32 -0.55
N THR A 333 -19.52 -17.61 -0.35
CA THR A 333 -19.04 -18.40 0.80
C THR A 333 -17.63 -18.90 0.52
N VAL A 334 -16.72 -18.76 1.49
CA VAL A 334 -15.30 -19.11 1.34
C VAL A 334 -14.95 -20.29 2.23
N GLU A 335 -14.23 -21.27 1.68
CA GLU A 335 -13.62 -22.37 2.42
C GLU A 335 -12.10 -22.19 2.47
N THR A 336 -11.53 -22.09 3.68
CA THR A 336 -10.09 -22.14 3.91
C THR A 336 -9.73 -23.48 4.57
N ARG A 337 -8.84 -24.25 3.95
CA ARG A 337 -8.55 -25.63 4.34
C ARG A 337 -7.09 -25.83 4.71
N TRP A 338 -6.86 -26.54 5.80
CA TRP A 338 -5.59 -27.14 6.23
C TRP A 338 -5.70 -28.68 6.23
N ALA A 339 -4.65 -29.38 6.65
CA ALA A 339 -4.60 -30.85 6.60
C ALA A 339 -5.73 -31.55 7.38
N SER A 340 -6.13 -31.03 8.54
CA SER A 340 -7.15 -31.61 9.42
C SER A 340 -8.09 -30.56 10.01
N LEU A 341 -8.21 -29.42 9.34
CA LEU A 341 -9.04 -28.29 9.76
C LEU A 341 -9.60 -27.60 8.51
N GLN A 342 -10.87 -27.21 8.54
CA GLN A 342 -11.48 -26.35 7.54
C GLN A 342 -12.29 -25.26 8.24
N VAL A 343 -12.15 -24.04 7.73
CA VAL A 343 -12.98 -22.89 8.13
C VAL A 343 -13.85 -22.51 6.94
N THR A 344 -15.15 -22.39 7.17
CA THR A 344 -16.12 -21.86 6.21
C THR A 344 -16.62 -20.51 6.68
N ASP A 345 -16.43 -19.47 5.88
CA ASP A 345 -16.79 -18.08 6.20
C ASP A 345 -17.91 -17.60 5.25
N TYR A 346 -18.97 -16.98 5.79
CA TYR A 346 -20.00 -16.31 4.99
C TYR A 346 -20.67 -15.15 5.73
N LEU A 347 -21.18 -14.19 4.96
CA LEU A 347 -22.08 -13.13 5.42
C LEU A 347 -23.53 -13.53 5.06
N PRO A 348 -24.44 -13.74 6.03
CA PRO A 348 -25.84 -14.05 5.72
C PRO A 348 -26.54 -12.87 5.05
N HIS A 349 -27.46 -13.14 4.12
CA HIS A 349 -28.22 -12.10 3.42
C HIS A 349 -29.52 -11.72 4.14
N ASP A 350 -30.08 -12.63 4.94
CA ASP A 350 -31.40 -12.55 5.58
C ASP A 350 -31.33 -11.93 6.98
N VAL A 351 -30.64 -10.80 7.09
CA VAL A 351 -30.40 -10.09 8.36
C VAL A 351 -31.09 -8.72 8.34
N SER A 352 -31.54 -8.22 9.49
CA SER A 352 -32.28 -6.95 9.60
C SER A 352 -31.42 -5.76 9.17
N LEU A 353 -32.03 -4.72 8.59
CA LEU A 353 -31.34 -3.58 7.94
C LEU A 353 -30.33 -2.82 8.81
N ASP A 354 -30.41 -2.94 10.13
CA ASP A 354 -29.51 -2.36 11.13
C ASP A 354 -28.36 -3.30 11.55
N ARG A 355 -28.32 -4.52 11.02
CA ARG A 355 -27.43 -5.60 11.47
C ARG A 355 -26.45 -6.04 10.41
N THR A 356 -25.22 -6.37 10.82
CA THR A 356 -24.20 -7.04 9.98
C THR A 356 -23.71 -8.28 10.72
N ASP A 357 -23.85 -9.45 10.09
CA ASP A 357 -23.40 -10.71 10.67
C ASP A 357 -22.31 -11.35 9.83
N LEU A 358 -21.29 -11.86 10.50
CA LEU A 358 -20.28 -12.74 9.93
C LEU A 358 -20.31 -14.08 10.66
N THR A 359 -20.58 -15.15 9.92
CA THR A 359 -20.58 -16.52 10.44
C THR A 359 -19.33 -17.25 9.99
N ARG A 360 -18.66 -17.90 10.95
CA ARG A 360 -17.46 -18.72 10.73
C ARG A 360 -17.67 -20.10 11.33
N ILE A 361 -17.53 -21.14 10.52
CA ILE A 361 -17.70 -22.54 10.95
C ILE A 361 -16.36 -23.25 10.89
N ILE A 362 -15.97 -23.84 12.00
CA ILE A 362 -14.73 -24.58 12.16
C ILE A 362 -15.07 -26.07 12.23
N THR A 363 -14.51 -26.85 11.30
CA THR A 363 -14.69 -28.30 11.21
C THR A 363 -13.36 -29.03 11.07
N GLY A 364 -13.33 -30.31 11.42
CA GLY A 364 -12.15 -31.18 11.31
C GLY A 364 -11.76 -31.83 12.63
N ASP A 365 -10.59 -32.44 12.66
CA ASP A 365 -10.11 -33.25 13.79
C ASP A 365 -8.93 -32.59 14.54
N ALA A 366 -8.47 -31.43 14.07
CA ALA A 366 -7.39 -30.68 14.69
C ALA A 366 -7.92 -29.48 15.48
N LYS A 367 -7.27 -29.19 16.61
CA LYS A 367 -7.55 -27.98 17.39
C LYS A 367 -7.24 -26.72 16.59
N ALA A 368 -8.11 -25.73 16.71
CA ALA A 368 -7.96 -24.41 16.13
C ALA A 368 -7.65 -23.37 17.21
N ILE A 369 -6.89 -22.35 16.84
CA ILE A 369 -6.75 -21.11 17.60
C ILE A 369 -7.64 -20.04 16.96
N VAL A 370 -8.39 -19.33 17.80
CA VAL A 370 -9.26 -18.23 17.42
C VAL A 370 -8.73 -16.97 18.11
N SER A 371 -8.53 -15.91 17.34
CA SER A 371 -8.16 -14.58 17.86
C SER A 371 -9.18 -13.55 17.42
N PHE A 372 -9.77 -12.84 18.37
CA PHE A 372 -10.78 -11.82 18.13
C PHE A 372 -10.33 -10.49 18.73
N ALA A 373 -10.03 -9.53 17.86
CA ALA A 373 -9.52 -8.21 18.22
C ALA A 373 -10.32 -7.13 17.48
N PRO A 374 -11.57 -6.84 17.89
CA PRO A 374 -12.34 -5.75 17.27
C PRO A 374 -11.68 -4.39 17.54
N ARG A 375 -11.62 -3.55 16.51
CA ARG A 375 -11.13 -2.16 16.55
C ARG A 375 -12.06 -1.23 15.76
N PRO A 376 -13.28 -0.98 16.24
CA PRO A 376 -14.24 -0.07 15.60
C PRO A 376 -13.65 1.32 15.36
N GLU A 377 -14.21 2.04 14.39
CA GLU A 377 -13.76 3.37 13.97
C GLU A 377 -12.26 3.40 13.66
N PHE A 378 -11.76 2.38 12.93
CA PHE A 378 -10.34 2.25 12.60
C PHE A 378 -9.41 2.19 13.82
N GLY A 379 -9.91 1.67 14.95
CA GLY A 379 -9.18 1.60 16.21
C GLY A 379 -9.16 2.89 17.03
N GLN A 380 -9.96 3.90 16.70
CA GLN A 380 -10.00 5.16 17.45
C GLN A 380 -10.80 5.06 18.77
N VAL A 381 -11.60 4.00 18.94
CA VAL A 381 -12.44 3.81 20.12
C VAL A 381 -11.85 2.73 21.05
N PRO A 382 -11.66 3.01 22.35
CA PRO A 382 -11.28 1.99 23.34
C PRO A 382 -12.28 0.85 23.38
N VAL A 383 -11.79 -0.38 23.49
CA VAL A 383 -12.64 -1.59 23.46
C VAL A 383 -12.47 -2.40 24.73
N GLN A 384 -13.59 -2.78 25.35
CA GLN A 384 -13.62 -3.75 26.44
C GLN A 384 -14.45 -4.97 26.04
N LEU A 385 -13.98 -6.15 26.45
CA LEU A 385 -14.63 -7.44 26.19
C LEU A 385 -15.11 -8.02 27.51
N GLU A 386 -16.37 -8.45 27.54
CA GLU A 386 -16.95 -9.19 28.66
C GLU A 386 -17.37 -10.58 28.16
N GLN A 387 -16.86 -11.62 28.81
CA GLN A 387 -17.30 -12.99 28.53
C GLN A 387 -18.64 -13.27 29.22
N GLU A 388 -19.61 -13.69 28.43
CA GLU A 388 -20.93 -14.16 28.85
C GLU A 388 -21.12 -15.64 28.51
N THR A 389 -22.19 -16.25 29.02
CA THR A 389 -22.51 -17.67 28.84
C THR A 389 -22.49 -18.15 27.38
N PHE A 390 -22.86 -17.28 26.44
CA PHE A 390 -23.02 -17.64 25.02
C PHE A 390 -22.02 -16.93 24.10
N GLY A 391 -21.02 -16.22 24.64
CA GLY A 391 -19.97 -15.59 23.84
C GLY A 391 -19.36 -14.35 24.48
N LEU A 392 -18.98 -13.36 23.67
CA LEU A 392 -18.40 -12.10 24.13
C LEU A 392 -19.32 -10.92 23.82
N ARG A 393 -19.43 -10.01 24.77
CA ARG A 393 -20.00 -8.67 24.58
C ARG A 393 -18.87 -7.66 24.36
N VAL A 394 -19.01 -6.76 23.39
CA VAL A 394 -17.99 -5.76 23.04
C VAL A 394 -18.47 -4.36 23.39
N PHE A 395 -17.90 -3.74 24.41
CA PHE A 395 -18.18 -2.35 24.81
C PHE A 395 -17.17 -1.38 24.21
N GLY A 396 -17.61 -0.13 23.99
CA GLY A 396 -16.81 0.91 23.35
C GLY A 396 -17.50 1.53 22.14
N PRO A 397 -17.77 0.77 21.07
CA PRO A 397 -18.44 1.29 19.88
C PRO A 397 -19.84 1.86 20.17
N ASN A 398 -20.30 2.76 19.29
CA ASN A 398 -21.64 3.35 19.36
C ASN A 398 -22.72 2.31 19.04
N ASP A 399 -22.47 1.46 18.05
CA ASP A 399 -23.37 0.38 17.67
C ASP A 399 -23.14 -0.88 18.53
N PRO A 400 -24.21 -1.56 18.97
CA PRO A 400 -24.10 -2.81 19.72
C PRO A 400 -23.31 -3.89 18.97
N LEU A 401 -22.42 -4.60 19.67
CA LEU A 401 -21.55 -5.59 19.05
C LEU A 401 -21.33 -6.81 19.96
N VAL A 402 -21.56 -8.01 19.43
CA VAL A 402 -21.32 -9.28 20.14
C VAL A 402 -20.63 -10.32 19.27
N LEU A 403 -19.85 -11.20 19.89
CA LEU A 403 -19.36 -12.43 19.27
C LEU A 403 -20.03 -13.62 19.93
N ARG A 404 -21.08 -14.16 19.30
CA ARG A 404 -21.73 -15.38 19.76
C ARG A 404 -20.81 -16.57 19.50
N SER A 405 -20.44 -17.28 20.57
CA SER A 405 -19.46 -18.36 20.58
C SER A 405 -19.78 -19.34 21.71
N PRO A 406 -20.92 -20.07 21.64
CA PRO A 406 -21.39 -20.91 22.74
C PRO A 406 -20.38 -22.02 23.06
N GLY A 407 -20.03 -22.16 24.34
CA GLY A 407 -19.08 -23.18 24.80
C GLY A 407 -17.61 -22.86 24.53
N VAL A 408 -17.28 -21.65 24.06
CA VAL A 408 -15.90 -21.18 23.90
C VAL A 408 -15.47 -20.41 25.14
N GLU A 409 -14.37 -20.85 25.74
CA GLU A 409 -13.70 -20.16 26.85
C GLU A 409 -12.61 -19.24 26.32
N TRP A 410 -12.68 -17.95 26.68
CA TRP A 410 -11.83 -16.92 26.13
C TRP A 410 -10.78 -16.44 27.13
N GLU A 411 -9.53 -16.34 26.68
CA GLU A 411 -8.49 -15.58 27.36
C GLU A 411 -8.52 -14.13 26.86
N ILE A 412 -9.03 -13.21 27.68
CA ILE A 412 -9.08 -11.78 27.34
C ILE A 412 -7.80 -11.10 27.83
N LYS A 413 -7.13 -10.39 26.91
CA LYS A 413 -5.92 -9.61 27.19
C LYS A 413 -6.15 -8.14 26.87
N SER A 414 -5.57 -7.28 27.69
CA SER A 414 -5.52 -5.85 27.44
C SER A 414 -4.27 -5.51 26.64
N ASP A 415 -4.47 -4.73 25.58
CA ASP A 415 -3.46 -4.12 24.74
C ASP A 415 -3.68 -2.60 24.72
N GLY A 416 -2.97 -1.90 25.62
CA GLY A 416 -3.23 -0.49 25.88
C GLY A 416 -4.68 -0.24 26.29
N VAL A 417 -5.41 0.50 25.45
CA VAL A 417 -6.82 0.87 25.67
C VAL A 417 -7.81 -0.10 25.03
N HIS A 418 -7.33 -1.13 24.33
CA HIS A 418 -8.15 -2.13 23.68
C HIS A 418 -8.03 -3.48 24.39
N GLN A 419 -9.06 -4.31 24.26
CA GLN A 419 -9.01 -5.71 24.65
C GLN A 419 -9.14 -6.61 23.42
N SER A 420 -8.49 -7.76 23.50
CA SER A 420 -8.55 -8.82 22.48
C SER A 420 -8.73 -10.15 23.19
N ALA A 421 -9.38 -11.10 22.54
CA ALA A 421 -9.68 -12.41 23.10
C ALA A 421 -9.05 -13.52 22.26
N THR A 422 -8.49 -14.53 22.92
CA THR A 422 -7.95 -15.72 22.26
C THR A 422 -8.55 -16.98 22.87
N ALA A 423 -8.88 -17.96 22.03
CA ALA A 423 -9.37 -19.26 22.48
C ALA A 423 -8.75 -20.40 21.66
N VAL A 424 -8.61 -21.57 22.29
CA VAL A 424 -8.31 -22.82 21.58
C VAL A 424 -9.56 -23.67 21.60
N VAL A 425 -10.05 -24.05 20.42
CA VAL A 425 -11.28 -24.83 20.25
C VAL A 425 -10.97 -26.17 19.58
N ASP A 426 -11.80 -27.18 19.86
CA ASP A 426 -11.66 -28.53 19.35
C ASP A 426 -12.90 -28.95 18.54
N PRO A 427 -12.85 -28.91 17.19
CA PRO A 427 -13.98 -29.25 16.35
C PRO A 427 -14.20 -30.77 16.18
N SER A 428 -13.43 -31.64 16.84
CA SER A 428 -13.51 -33.09 16.64
C SER A 428 -14.83 -33.73 17.12
N GLU A 429 -15.51 -33.09 18.08
CA GLU A 429 -16.81 -33.54 18.62
C GLU A 429 -18.01 -32.89 17.91
N GLY A 430 -17.76 -31.98 16.96
CA GLY A 430 -18.77 -31.29 16.19
C GLY A 430 -18.32 -29.90 15.72
N PRO A 431 -19.01 -29.30 14.73
CA PRO A 431 -18.66 -27.99 14.22
C PRO A 431 -18.72 -26.91 15.31
N ILE A 432 -17.72 -26.03 15.35
CA ILE A 432 -17.74 -24.82 16.18
C ILE A 432 -18.23 -23.67 15.32
N VAL A 433 -19.31 -23.01 15.73
CA VAL A 433 -19.91 -21.88 15.01
C VAL A 433 -19.66 -20.60 15.79
N LEU A 434 -19.01 -19.63 15.14
CA LEU A 434 -18.75 -18.30 15.65
C LEU A 434 -19.54 -17.28 14.83
N GLU A 435 -20.30 -16.41 15.48
CA GLU A 435 -21.11 -15.38 14.81
C GLU A 435 -20.78 -14.02 15.39
N LEU A 436 -20.06 -13.20 14.63
CA LEU A 436 -19.91 -11.79 14.93
C LEU A 436 -21.19 -11.09 14.49
N ARG A 437 -21.92 -10.49 15.42
CA ARG A 437 -23.17 -9.78 15.17
C ARG A 437 -23.00 -8.32 15.56
N CYS A 438 -23.08 -7.45 14.57
CA CYS A 438 -22.97 -6.00 14.70
C CYS A 438 -24.37 -5.38 14.56
N GLY A 439 -24.67 -4.33 15.33
CA GLY A 439 -25.99 -3.71 15.41
C GLY A 439 -26.92 -4.36 16.45
N THR A 440 -26.46 -5.38 17.19
CA THR A 440 -27.25 -6.03 18.24
C THR A 440 -26.42 -6.49 19.44
N TRP A 441 -27.10 -6.55 20.60
CA TRP A 441 -26.60 -7.12 21.85
C TRP A 441 -27.00 -8.58 22.07
N ASP A 442 -27.72 -9.17 21.10
CA ASP A 442 -28.36 -10.46 21.22
C ASP A 442 -27.38 -11.63 20.95
N LEU A 443 -27.10 -12.38 22.02
CA LEU A 443 -26.32 -13.62 22.00
C LEU A 443 -27.20 -14.89 21.89
N ALA A 444 -28.52 -14.74 21.80
CA ALA A 444 -29.43 -15.87 21.72
C ALA A 444 -29.14 -16.73 20.48
N PRO A 445 -29.39 -18.06 20.55
CA PRO A 445 -29.35 -18.91 19.38
C PRO A 445 -30.24 -18.36 18.26
N SER A 446 -29.76 -18.44 17.02
CA SER A 446 -30.61 -18.17 15.85
C SER A 446 -31.78 -19.14 15.81
N THR A 447 -32.92 -18.69 15.32
CA THR A 447 -34.14 -19.51 15.21
C THR A 447 -33.94 -20.76 14.34
N ASN A 448 -33.15 -20.62 13.27
CA ASN A 448 -32.81 -21.71 12.35
C ASN A 448 -31.37 -22.19 12.59
N ASP A 449 -31.17 -23.50 12.40
CA ASP A 449 -29.85 -24.12 12.48
C ASP A 449 -28.87 -23.51 11.46
N GLU A 450 -27.59 -23.48 11.82
CA GLU A 450 -26.54 -22.90 10.98
C GLU A 450 -26.51 -23.50 9.57
N ALA A 451 -26.63 -24.82 9.46
CA ALA A 451 -26.56 -25.51 8.17
C ALA A 451 -27.69 -25.06 7.21
N ASP A 452 -28.88 -24.75 7.73
CA ASP A 452 -29.99 -24.28 6.91
C ASP A 452 -29.85 -22.79 6.56
N ARG A 453 -29.36 -21.97 7.49
CA ARG A 453 -29.01 -20.56 7.20
C ARG A 453 -27.91 -20.44 6.15
N ARG A 454 -26.87 -21.28 6.24
CA ARG A 454 -25.79 -21.29 5.25
C ARG A 454 -26.28 -21.71 3.87
N LYS A 455 -27.12 -22.77 3.79
CA LYS A 455 -27.75 -23.15 2.51
C LYS A 455 -28.59 -22.02 1.93
N LEU A 456 -29.34 -21.31 2.77
CA LEU A 456 -30.14 -20.15 2.34
C LEU A 456 -29.23 -19.03 1.79
N ALA A 457 -28.13 -18.72 2.48
CA ALA A 457 -27.12 -17.75 2.02
C ALA A 457 -26.44 -18.18 0.71
N GLU A 458 -26.07 -19.46 0.58
CA GLU A 458 -25.47 -20.03 -0.63
C GLU A 458 -26.46 -20.05 -1.81
N ALA A 459 -27.74 -20.34 -1.56
CA ALA A 459 -28.80 -20.34 -2.58
C ALA A 459 -29.03 -18.94 -3.16
N TYR A 460 -29.05 -17.89 -2.32
CA TYR A 460 -29.20 -16.50 -2.77
C TYR A 460 -28.18 -16.09 -3.85
N TRP A 461 -26.94 -16.55 -3.71
CA TRP A 461 -25.89 -16.29 -4.70
C TRP A 461 -25.94 -17.26 -5.87
N SER A 462 -26.07 -18.56 -5.61
CA SER A 462 -25.95 -19.59 -6.65
C SER A 462 -27.15 -19.60 -7.61
N GLU A 463 -28.37 -19.34 -7.12
CA GLU A 463 -29.57 -19.23 -7.97
C GLU A 463 -29.48 -18.01 -8.90
N TRP A 464 -28.98 -16.88 -8.40
CA TRP A 464 -28.71 -15.71 -9.24
C TRP A 464 -27.61 -15.97 -10.25
N ALA A 465 -26.47 -16.55 -9.83
CA ALA A 465 -25.38 -16.84 -10.75
C ALA A 465 -25.80 -17.82 -11.87
N ALA A 466 -26.77 -18.71 -11.58
CA ALA A 466 -27.33 -19.65 -12.54
C ALA A 466 -28.32 -19.02 -13.54
N SER A 467 -28.86 -17.81 -13.26
CA SER A 467 -29.75 -17.11 -14.20
C SER A 467 -28.99 -16.31 -15.27
N LEU A 468 -27.67 -16.14 -15.11
CA LEU A 468 -26.85 -15.32 -15.98
C LEU A 468 -26.54 -15.97 -17.33
N ASN A 469 -26.50 -15.14 -18.37
CA ASN A 469 -26.01 -15.48 -19.70
C ASN A 469 -24.52 -15.15 -19.80
N LEU A 470 -23.68 -16.06 -19.32
CA LEU A 470 -22.23 -15.86 -19.26
C LEU A 470 -21.55 -16.10 -20.63
N PRO A 471 -20.49 -15.36 -20.96
CA PRO A 471 -19.66 -15.64 -22.14
C PRO A 471 -19.06 -17.05 -22.11
N PRO A 472 -18.93 -17.73 -23.25
CA PRO A 472 -18.35 -19.08 -23.32
C PRO A 472 -16.84 -19.11 -23.04
N ILE A 473 -16.15 -17.98 -23.13
CA ILE A 473 -14.73 -17.85 -22.80
C ILE A 473 -14.56 -17.73 -21.29
N LYS A 474 -13.85 -18.69 -20.68
CA LYS A 474 -13.55 -18.73 -19.23
C LYS A 474 -14.80 -18.52 -18.34
N PRO A 475 -15.88 -19.30 -18.54
CA PRO A 475 -17.20 -19.01 -17.94
C PRO A 475 -17.16 -18.97 -16.40
N ASP A 476 -16.31 -19.79 -15.75
CA ASP A 476 -16.17 -19.78 -14.29
C ASP A 476 -15.57 -18.46 -13.77
N LEU A 477 -14.60 -17.89 -14.48
CA LEU A 477 -14.00 -16.60 -14.13
C LEU A 477 -14.96 -15.44 -14.41
N MET A 478 -15.76 -15.54 -15.47
CA MET A 478 -16.81 -14.54 -15.77
C MET A 478 -17.91 -14.58 -14.71
N ARG A 479 -18.32 -15.78 -14.28
CA ARG A 479 -19.23 -15.96 -13.13
C ARG A 479 -18.67 -15.32 -11.86
N ARG A 480 -17.38 -15.55 -11.57
CA ARG A 480 -16.71 -14.96 -10.42
C ARG A 480 -16.68 -13.43 -10.50
N SER A 481 -16.39 -12.87 -11.67
CA SER A 481 -16.41 -11.43 -11.88
C SER A 481 -17.83 -10.86 -11.71
N ALA A 482 -18.86 -11.51 -12.26
CA ALA A 482 -20.25 -11.08 -12.08
C ALA A 482 -20.69 -11.14 -10.61
N LEU A 483 -20.36 -12.22 -9.89
CA LEU A 483 -20.60 -12.32 -8.43
C LEU A 483 -19.87 -11.23 -7.64
N THR A 484 -18.65 -10.87 -8.06
CA THR A 484 -17.87 -9.80 -7.43
C THR A 484 -18.54 -8.45 -7.65
N LEU A 485 -18.96 -8.13 -8.87
CA LEU A 485 -19.71 -6.91 -9.19
C LEU A 485 -21.01 -6.84 -8.38
N ARG A 486 -21.79 -7.92 -8.33
CA ARG A 486 -22.99 -7.97 -7.50
C ARG A 486 -22.70 -7.83 -6.01
N GLY A 487 -21.57 -8.38 -5.53
CA GLY A 487 -21.12 -8.21 -4.16
C GLY A 487 -20.78 -6.76 -3.78
N LEU A 488 -20.54 -5.89 -4.77
CA LEU A 488 -20.34 -4.44 -4.58
C LEU A 488 -21.66 -3.64 -4.70
N VAL A 489 -22.78 -4.28 -5.03
CA VAL A 489 -24.11 -3.63 -5.05
C VAL A 489 -24.67 -3.57 -3.63
N HIS A 490 -24.98 -2.37 -3.18
CA HIS A 490 -25.64 -2.13 -1.90
C HIS A 490 -27.17 -2.16 -2.09
N ALA A 491 -27.75 -3.35 -2.00
CA ALA A 491 -29.14 -3.63 -2.33
C ALA A 491 -30.19 -2.76 -1.60
N PRO A 492 -30.03 -2.36 -0.32
CA PRO A 492 -31.01 -1.49 0.32
C PRO A 492 -31.15 -0.11 -0.31
N SER A 493 -30.09 0.39 -0.94
CA SER A 493 -30.06 1.71 -1.57
C SER A 493 -30.10 1.65 -3.10
N GLY A 494 -29.66 0.56 -3.70
CA GLY A 494 -29.40 0.47 -5.15
C GLY A 494 -28.06 1.07 -5.60
N SER A 495 -27.31 1.73 -4.72
CA SER A 495 -25.96 2.22 -5.04
C SER A 495 -24.94 1.08 -5.24
N ILE A 496 -23.84 1.39 -5.92
CA ILE A 496 -22.79 0.42 -6.24
C ILE A 496 -21.43 1.00 -5.86
N LEU A 497 -20.66 0.26 -5.07
CA LEU A 497 -19.32 0.66 -4.61
C LEU A 497 -18.31 0.59 -5.77
N ALA A 498 -17.38 1.54 -5.85
CA ALA A 498 -16.28 1.46 -6.81
C ALA A 498 -15.28 0.33 -6.46
N ALA A 499 -15.01 0.12 -5.17
CA ALA A 499 -14.27 -1.02 -4.63
C ALA A 499 -14.65 -1.30 -3.16
N ALA A 500 -14.27 -2.49 -2.66
CA ALA A 500 -14.58 -2.89 -1.28
C ALA A 500 -13.69 -2.22 -0.21
N THR A 501 -12.59 -1.58 -0.60
CA THR A 501 -11.54 -1.07 0.31
C THR A 501 -11.27 0.41 0.14
N THR A 502 -10.53 0.95 1.12
CA THR A 502 -9.86 2.24 1.05
C THR A 502 -8.36 2.08 1.17
N SER A 503 -7.61 3.05 0.63
CA SER A 503 -6.22 3.35 0.94
C SER A 503 -5.25 2.22 0.67
N LEU A 504 -5.56 1.36 -0.29
CA LEU A 504 -4.55 0.51 -0.92
C LEU A 504 -3.75 1.34 -1.94
N PRO A 505 -2.43 1.15 -2.02
CA PRO A 505 -1.54 2.04 -2.77
C PRO A 505 -1.53 1.75 -4.27
N GLU A 506 -1.59 2.81 -5.09
CA GLU A 506 -1.16 2.79 -6.51
C GLU A 506 0.38 2.68 -6.63
N ASP A 507 1.12 3.02 -5.57
CA ASP A 507 2.58 2.87 -5.49
C ASP A 507 2.98 2.56 -4.04
N VAL A 508 3.62 1.42 -3.80
CA VAL A 508 3.91 0.93 -2.44
C VAL A 508 4.89 1.87 -1.72
N GLY A 509 4.47 2.36 -0.56
CA GLY A 509 5.21 3.37 0.21
C GLY A 509 5.01 4.81 -0.32
N GLY A 510 4.18 4.97 -1.35
CA GLY A 510 3.76 6.23 -1.95
C GLY A 510 2.54 6.85 -1.28
N VAL A 511 2.08 7.96 -1.87
CA VAL A 511 1.02 8.82 -1.30
C VAL A 511 -0.34 8.69 -2.00
N ARG A 512 -0.43 7.85 -3.04
CA ARG A 512 -1.61 7.61 -3.87
C ARG A 512 -2.43 6.46 -3.28
N ASN A 513 -3.20 6.78 -2.25
CA ASN A 513 -3.99 5.80 -1.49
C ASN A 513 -5.39 6.42 -1.25
N TRP A 514 -6.41 5.94 -1.96
CA TRP A 514 -7.73 6.58 -2.05
C TRP A 514 -8.84 5.74 -1.43
N ASP A 515 -9.92 6.39 -0.94
CA ASP A 515 -11.11 5.67 -0.45
C ASP A 515 -12.12 5.45 -1.58
N TYR A 516 -12.35 4.18 -1.94
CA TYR A 516 -13.20 3.78 -3.08
C TYR A 516 -14.52 3.13 -2.64
N ARG A 517 -14.85 3.21 -1.35
CA ARG A 517 -16.06 2.57 -0.79
C ARG A 517 -17.34 3.39 -1.04
N TYR A 518 -17.30 4.34 -1.97
CA TYR A 518 -18.40 5.24 -2.28
C TYR A 518 -19.01 4.90 -3.65
N CYS A 519 -20.16 5.51 -3.94
CA CYS A 519 -20.83 5.36 -5.23
C CYS A 519 -20.38 6.45 -6.19
N TRP A 520 -19.46 6.11 -7.10
CA TRP A 520 -19.14 6.94 -8.26
C TRP A 520 -20.18 6.73 -9.35
N LEU A 521 -20.74 7.82 -9.88
CA LEU A 521 -21.82 7.74 -10.87
C LEU A 521 -21.40 6.98 -12.14
N ARG A 522 -20.16 7.22 -12.58
CA ARG A 522 -19.58 6.54 -13.74
C ARG A 522 -19.38 5.05 -13.45
N ASP A 523 -18.71 4.73 -12.35
CA ASP A 523 -18.34 3.37 -11.97
C ASP A 523 -19.57 2.50 -11.75
N ALA A 524 -20.58 3.03 -11.07
CA ALA A 524 -21.85 2.36 -10.84
C ALA A 524 -22.62 2.16 -12.14
N ALA A 525 -22.69 3.17 -13.02
CA ALA A 525 -23.37 3.02 -14.31
C ALA A 525 -22.71 1.96 -15.20
N LEU A 526 -21.38 1.92 -15.25
CA LEU A 526 -20.62 0.92 -16.01
C LEU A 526 -20.76 -0.48 -15.40
N THR A 527 -20.78 -0.58 -14.06
CA THR A 527 -21.00 -1.85 -13.36
C THR A 527 -22.40 -2.41 -13.63
N ALA A 528 -23.43 -1.58 -13.51
CA ALA A 528 -24.80 -1.93 -13.83
C ALA A 528 -24.93 -2.35 -15.31
N SER A 529 -24.28 -1.65 -16.24
CA SER A 529 -24.29 -2.01 -17.66
C SER A 529 -23.66 -3.38 -17.91
N ALA A 530 -22.54 -3.68 -17.24
CA ALA A 530 -21.91 -5.00 -17.31
C ALA A 530 -22.83 -6.11 -16.77
N LEU A 531 -23.55 -5.86 -15.66
CA LEU A 531 -24.53 -6.82 -15.12
C LEU A 531 -25.74 -7.02 -16.07
N VAL A 532 -26.25 -5.95 -16.69
CA VAL A 532 -27.30 -6.02 -17.71
C VAL A 532 -26.84 -6.87 -18.90
N SER A 533 -25.59 -6.72 -19.33
CA SER A 533 -25.03 -7.46 -20.46
C SER A 533 -24.98 -8.98 -20.26
N VAL A 534 -24.99 -9.45 -19.01
CA VAL A 534 -25.07 -10.87 -18.65
C VAL A 534 -26.47 -11.29 -18.18
N GLY A 535 -27.48 -10.42 -18.33
CA GLY A 535 -28.89 -10.72 -18.07
C GLY A 535 -29.43 -10.31 -16.70
N SER A 536 -28.66 -9.59 -15.87
CA SER A 536 -29.12 -9.09 -14.57
C SER A 536 -29.60 -7.65 -14.69
N LEU A 537 -30.92 -7.46 -14.73
CA LEU A 537 -31.53 -6.14 -14.96
C LEU A 537 -31.83 -5.38 -13.67
N GLN A 538 -32.14 -6.09 -12.58
CA GLN A 538 -32.65 -5.51 -11.34
C GLN A 538 -31.67 -4.51 -10.73
N GLU A 539 -30.37 -4.84 -10.68
CA GLU A 539 -29.36 -3.97 -10.09
C GLU A 539 -29.23 -2.63 -10.86
N ALA A 540 -29.49 -2.61 -12.18
CA ALA A 540 -29.53 -1.38 -12.95
C ALA A 540 -30.77 -0.54 -12.66
N GLU A 541 -31.93 -1.17 -12.48
CA GLU A 541 -33.19 -0.49 -12.13
C GLU A 541 -33.09 0.19 -10.76
N GLU A 542 -32.53 -0.53 -9.78
CA GLU A 542 -32.31 -0.01 -8.42
C GLU A 542 -31.28 1.12 -8.42
N TYR A 543 -30.19 1.00 -9.19
CA TYR A 543 -29.22 2.09 -9.34
C TYR A 543 -29.82 3.34 -9.99
N LEU A 544 -30.62 3.20 -11.06
CA LEU A 544 -31.26 4.35 -11.69
C LEU A 544 -32.26 5.02 -10.75
N ALA A 545 -33.02 4.24 -9.97
CA ALA A 545 -33.88 4.79 -8.92
C ALA A 545 -33.07 5.60 -7.88
N TRP A 546 -31.91 5.10 -7.46
CA TRP A 546 -31.00 5.84 -6.58
C TRP A 546 -30.48 7.14 -7.23
N VAL A 547 -30.16 7.15 -8.52
CA VAL A 547 -29.75 8.38 -9.24
C VAL A 547 -30.88 9.41 -9.26
N HIS A 548 -32.14 8.97 -9.43
CA HIS A 548 -33.30 9.85 -9.31
C HIS A 548 -33.40 10.47 -7.92
N GLU A 549 -33.28 9.69 -6.86
CA GLU A 549 -33.29 10.19 -5.49
C GLU A 549 -32.18 11.22 -5.24
N VAL A 550 -30.97 10.98 -5.76
CA VAL A 550 -29.87 11.95 -5.69
C VAL A 550 -30.25 13.26 -6.40
N LEU A 551 -30.81 13.19 -7.61
CA LEU A 551 -31.21 14.38 -8.37
C LEU A 551 -32.28 15.22 -7.66
N GLU A 552 -33.19 14.59 -6.92
CA GLU A 552 -34.20 15.31 -6.12
C GLU A 552 -33.58 16.18 -5.01
N THR A 553 -32.36 15.85 -4.56
CA THR A 553 -31.63 16.65 -3.56
C THR A 553 -30.91 17.86 -4.16
N LEU A 554 -30.80 17.95 -5.48
CA LEU A 554 -29.98 18.94 -6.19
C LEU A 554 -30.83 20.03 -6.84
N PRO A 555 -30.30 21.26 -7.00
CA PRO A 555 -30.98 22.33 -7.74
C PRO A 555 -31.17 22.04 -9.24
N GLY A 556 -30.39 21.11 -9.80
CA GLY A 556 -30.43 20.75 -11.22
C GLY A 556 -29.42 19.64 -11.57
N PRO A 557 -29.63 18.91 -12.67
CA PRO A 557 -28.81 17.76 -13.06
C PRO A 557 -27.36 18.13 -13.40
N GLU A 558 -27.11 19.37 -13.83
CA GLU A 558 -25.77 19.88 -14.12
C GLU A 558 -24.90 20.07 -12.87
N ARG A 559 -25.47 19.87 -11.68
CA ARG A 559 -24.82 19.96 -10.37
C ARG A 559 -24.51 18.60 -9.76
N LEU A 560 -24.70 17.51 -10.50
CA LEU A 560 -24.25 16.19 -10.05
C LEU A 560 -22.75 16.25 -9.68
N HIS A 561 -22.45 15.79 -8.47
CA HIS A 561 -21.10 15.51 -8.01
C HIS A 561 -20.62 14.19 -8.63
N PRO A 562 -19.28 13.97 -8.74
CA PRO A 562 -18.74 12.73 -9.27
C PRO A 562 -19.16 11.49 -8.48
N LEU A 563 -19.27 11.63 -7.15
CA LEU A 563 -19.57 10.55 -6.22
C LEU A 563 -20.42 10.99 -5.04
N TYR A 564 -21.06 10.02 -4.40
CA TYR A 564 -21.90 10.19 -3.21
C TYR A 564 -21.66 9.06 -2.21
N THR A 565 -22.10 9.26 -0.97
CA THR A 565 -22.23 8.16 -0.01
C THR A 565 -23.20 7.11 -0.54
N ILE A 566 -23.21 5.94 0.09
CA ILE A 566 -24.09 4.83 -0.33
C ILE A 566 -25.58 5.21 -0.36
N TYR A 567 -26.01 6.15 0.49
CA TYR A 567 -27.38 6.67 0.53
C TYR A 567 -27.59 7.97 -0.27
N GLY A 568 -26.67 8.32 -1.18
CA GLY A 568 -26.85 9.45 -2.09
C GLY A 568 -26.63 10.83 -1.48
N SER A 569 -26.11 10.90 -0.24
CA SER A 569 -25.74 12.17 0.38
C SER A 569 -24.32 12.60 -0.02
N GLY A 570 -24.03 13.90 0.07
CA GLY A 570 -22.69 14.42 -0.21
C GLY A 570 -21.66 13.91 0.81
N LEU A 571 -20.43 13.66 0.36
CA LEU A 571 -19.36 13.17 1.23
C LEU A 571 -18.87 14.26 2.21
N PRO A 572 -18.40 13.87 3.40
CA PRO A 572 -17.57 14.75 4.22
C PRO A 572 -16.23 15.08 3.51
N PRO A 573 -15.52 16.12 3.94
CA PRO A 573 -14.16 16.39 3.46
C PRO A 573 -13.24 15.18 3.68
N GLU A 574 -12.34 14.94 2.73
CA GLU A 574 -11.28 13.92 2.84
C GLU A 574 -10.48 14.15 4.14
N ALA A 575 -10.30 13.08 4.90
CA ALA A 575 -9.56 13.08 6.16
C ALA A 575 -8.49 11.99 6.15
N VAL A 576 -7.46 12.18 6.99
CA VAL A 576 -6.35 11.24 7.16
C VAL A 576 -6.44 10.56 8.52
N ILE A 577 -6.24 9.24 8.55
CA ILE A 577 -6.14 8.46 9.79
C ILE A 577 -4.65 8.25 10.12
N ASP A 578 -4.07 9.21 10.84
CA ASP A 578 -2.63 9.22 11.14
C ASP A 578 -2.15 8.07 12.03
N ALA A 579 -3.08 7.47 12.78
CA ALA A 579 -2.80 6.34 13.66
C ALA A 579 -2.49 5.04 12.89
N LEU A 580 -2.92 4.94 11.62
CA LEU A 580 -2.67 3.76 10.80
C LEU A 580 -1.38 3.93 9.99
N PRO A 581 -0.47 2.93 10.00
CA PRO A 581 0.77 2.96 9.23
C PRO A 581 0.55 2.81 7.71
N GLY A 582 -0.64 2.36 7.30
CA GLY A 582 -1.01 2.14 5.91
C GLY A 582 -0.55 0.79 5.34
N TYR A 583 -1.20 0.34 4.27
CA TYR A 583 -0.86 -0.93 3.62
C TYR A 583 0.59 -0.90 3.15
N ALA A 584 1.38 -1.89 3.58
CA ALA A 584 2.80 -1.97 3.27
C ALA A 584 3.61 -0.68 3.61
N GLY A 585 3.15 0.11 4.59
CA GLY A 585 3.75 1.39 4.97
C GLY A 585 3.40 2.57 4.04
N SER A 586 2.40 2.42 3.18
CA SER A 586 1.96 3.45 2.22
C SER A 586 1.03 4.45 2.91
N ARG A 587 1.44 5.72 2.94
CA ARG A 587 0.75 6.78 3.70
C ARG A 587 0.49 8.00 2.83
N PRO A 588 -0.58 8.75 3.07
CA PRO A 588 -1.53 8.63 4.19
C PRO A 588 -2.60 7.56 3.97
N VAL A 589 -3.25 7.11 5.06
CA VAL A 589 -4.53 6.40 5.01
C VAL A 589 -5.65 7.43 4.98
N ARG A 590 -6.47 7.41 3.93
CA ARG A 590 -7.55 8.36 3.69
C ARG A 590 -8.93 7.76 3.95
N VAL A 591 -9.84 8.60 4.42
CA VAL A 591 -11.28 8.34 4.41
C VAL A 591 -11.99 9.54 3.78
N GLY A 592 -13.04 9.27 3.00
CA GLY A 592 -13.56 10.25 2.07
C GLY A 592 -12.68 10.38 0.82
N ASN A 593 -13.11 11.23 -0.12
CA ASN A 593 -12.34 11.48 -1.34
C ASN A 593 -12.51 12.93 -1.80
N ALA A 594 -11.40 13.60 -2.07
CA ALA A 594 -11.39 14.99 -2.51
C ALA A 594 -12.07 15.22 -3.88
N ALA A 595 -12.25 14.17 -4.69
CA ALA A 595 -13.01 14.24 -5.94
C ALA A 595 -14.45 14.74 -5.76
N ASN A 596 -15.01 14.65 -4.55
CA ASN A 596 -16.33 15.20 -4.21
C ASN A 596 -16.45 16.71 -4.52
N MET A 597 -15.34 17.44 -4.53
CA MET A 597 -15.30 18.88 -4.83
C MET A 597 -14.97 19.19 -6.30
N GLN A 598 -14.72 18.18 -7.13
CA GLN A 598 -14.33 18.35 -8.52
C GLN A 598 -15.55 18.41 -9.45
N VAL A 599 -15.35 19.08 -10.58
CA VAL A 599 -16.26 19.00 -11.72
C VAL A 599 -15.82 17.85 -12.61
N GLN A 600 -16.75 16.94 -12.91
CA GLN A 600 -16.63 15.92 -13.94
C GLN A 600 -17.82 15.99 -14.86
N LEU A 601 -17.55 16.23 -16.14
CA LEU A 601 -18.62 16.35 -17.14
C LEU A 601 -18.91 15.03 -17.85
N ASP A 602 -18.09 14.02 -17.62
CA ASP A 602 -18.21 12.73 -18.28
C ASP A 602 -19.31 11.85 -17.69
N VAL A 603 -19.69 12.07 -16.41
CA VAL A 603 -20.67 11.24 -15.66
C VAL A 603 -22.02 11.06 -16.35
N PHE A 604 -22.43 12.02 -17.19
CA PHE A 604 -23.72 11.98 -17.89
C PHE A 604 -23.77 10.91 -18.99
N GLY A 605 -22.65 10.63 -19.65
CA GLY A 605 -22.57 9.67 -20.74
C GLY A 605 -22.91 8.24 -20.29
N PRO A 606 -22.18 7.69 -19.31
CA PRO A 606 -22.42 6.35 -18.76
C PRO A 606 -23.86 6.12 -18.26
N ILE A 607 -24.49 7.14 -17.64
CA ILE A 607 -25.89 7.02 -17.17
C ILE A 607 -26.85 6.81 -18.34
N VAL A 608 -26.74 7.62 -19.40
CA VAL A 608 -27.62 7.48 -20.57
C VAL A 608 -27.30 6.21 -21.36
N ASP A 609 -26.03 5.80 -21.42
CA ASP A 609 -25.63 4.54 -22.04
C ASP A 609 -26.17 3.32 -21.29
N LEU A 610 -26.22 3.37 -19.96
CA LEU A 610 -26.89 2.36 -19.12
C LEU A 610 -28.38 2.28 -19.44
N ILE A 611 -29.09 3.42 -19.47
CA ILE A 611 -30.52 3.46 -19.80
C ILE A 611 -30.77 2.86 -21.19
N SER A 612 -29.90 3.19 -22.15
CA SER A 612 -29.94 2.60 -23.49
C SER A 612 -29.77 1.09 -23.43
N THR A 613 -28.74 0.61 -22.75
CA THR A 613 -28.43 -0.83 -22.61
C THR A 613 -29.59 -1.58 -21.95
N LEU A 614 -30.16 -1.02 -20.88
CA LEU A 614 -31.29 -1.60 -20.14
C LEU A 614 -32.56 -1.68 -21.00
N ALA A 615 -32.89 -0.61 -21.75
CA ALA A 615 -34.06 -0.59 -22.63
C ALA A 615 -33.96 -1.66 -23.73
N HIS A 616 -32.79 -1.81 -24.35
CA HIS A 616 -32.56 -2.86 -25.34
C HIS A 616 -32.59 -4.26 -24.74
N ALA A 617 -32.05 -4.43 -23.52
CA ALA A 617 -32.11 -5.71 -22.83
C ALA A 617 -33.56 -6.09 -22.50
N ARG A 618 -34.40 -5.14 -22.08
CA ARG A 618 -35.85 -5.33 -21.89
C ARG A 618 -36.54 -5.73 -23.20
N GLU A 619 -36.25 -5.09 -24.33
CA GLU A 619 -36.78 -5.53 -25.63
C GLU A 619 -36.35 -6.97 -25.97
N ALA A 620 -35.09 -7.32 -25.71
CA ALA A 620 -34.55 -8.65 -25.98
C ALA A 620 -35.19 -9.75 -25.12
N THR A 621 -35.74 -9.42 -23.93
CA THR A 621 -36.55 -10.37 -23.13
C THR A 621 -38.00 -10.50 -23.60
N GLY A 622 -38.37 -9.81 -24.69
CA GLY A 622 -39.69 -9.89 -25.32
C GLY A 622 -40.65 -8.77 -24.92
N ILE A 623 -40.18 -7.72 -24.23
CA ILE A 623 -40.99 -6.54 -23.94
C ILE A 623 -41.14 -5.71 -25.21
N SER A 624 -42.27 -5.87 -25.91
CA SER A 624 -42.54 -5.21 -27.19
C SER A 624 -43.22 -3.84 -27.07
N ASP A 625 -43.70 -3.47 -25.89
CA ASP A 625 -44.29 -2.16 -25.66
C ASP A 625 -43.17 -1.14 -25.38
N PRO A 626 -42.94 -0.15 -26.27
CA PRO A 626 -41.86 0.82 -26.10
C PRO A 626 -41.94 1.61 -24.79
N ALA A 627 -43.15 1.84 -24.28
CA ALA A 627 -43.34 2.56 -23.01
C ALA A 627 -42.94 1.73 -21.79
N VAL A 628 -42.89 0.40 -21.92
CA VAL A 628 -42.43 -0.52 -20.86
C VAL A 628 -40.94 -0.80 -21.00
N ALA A 629 -40.44 -0.94 -22.24
CA ALA A 629 -39.02 -1.16 -22.48
C ALA A 629 -38.16 0.05 -22.09
N LEU A 630 -38.63 1.27 -22.40
CA LEU A 630 -38.05 2.52 -21.93
C LEU A 630 -39.14 3.29 -21.17
N PRO A 631 -39.29 3.12 -19.84
CA PRO A 631 -40.24 3.85 -18.99
C PRO A 631 -40.08 5.37 -19.04
N ASP A 632 -41.15 6.10 -18.66
CA ASP A 632 -41.16 7.56 -18.62
C ASP A 632 -40.08 8.13 -17.68
N VAL A 633 -39.89 7.49 -16.52
CA VAL A 633 -38.89 7.91 -15.52
C VAL A 633 -37.46 7.83 -16.07
N ASP A 634 -37.13 6.74 -16.76
CA ASP A 634 -35.83 6.57 -17.43
C ASP A 634 -35.66 7.63 -18.54
N TRP A 635 -36.72 7.91 -19.30
CA TRP A 635 -36.70 8.94 -20.34
C TRP A 635 -36.51 10.36 -19.78
N GLU A 636 -37.14 10.67 -18.64
CA GLU A 636 -36.96 11.93 -17.92
C GLU A 636 -35.51 12.10 -17.47
N LEU A 637 -34.87 11.03 -17.00
CA LEU A 637 -33.45 11.03 -16.66
C LEU A 637 -32.57 11.32 -17.88
N VAL A 638 -32.84 10.68 -19.03
CA VAL A 638 -32.15 10.99 -20.29
C VAL A 638 -32.27 12.47 -20.64
N CYS A 639 -33.46 13.05 -20.55
CA CYS A 639 -33.68 14.47 -20.81
C CYS A 639 -32.90 15.36 -19.83
N ALA A 640 -32.85 14.98 -18.55
CA ALA A 640 -32.09 15.70 -17.53
C ALA A 640 -30.58 15.68 -17.82
N MET A 641 -30.02 14.53 -18.22
CA MET A 641 -28.60 14.41 -18.60
C MET A 641 -28.28 15.24 -19.84
N VAL A 642 -29.12 15.20 -20.88
CA VAL A 642 -28.96 16.06 -22.07
C VAL A 642 -29.00 17.54 -21.69
N SER A 643 -29.90 17.94 -20.79
CA SER A 643 -29.98 19.32 -20.32
C SER A 643 -28.73 19.75 -19.56
N ALA A 644 -28.12 18.85 -18.78
CA ALA A 644 -26.86 19.10 -18.10
C ALA A 644 -25.70 19.31 -19.08
N VAL A 645 -25.59 18.44 -20.09
CA VAL A 645 -24.60 18.57 -21.18
C VAL A 645 -24.80 19.91 -21.89
N GLN A 646 -26.01 20.24 -22.33
CA GLN A 646 -26.33 21.52 -22.99
C GLN A 646 -25.81 22.74 -22.23
N ARG A 647 -25.88 22.72 -20.90
CA ARG A 647 -25.48 23.86 -20.04
C ARG A 647 -23.96 23.95 -19.86
N ARG A 648 -23.27 22.82 -19.72
CA ARG A 648 -21.91 22.79 -19.15
C ARG A 648 -20.83 22.19 -20.02
N TRP A 649 -21.14 21.51 -21.14
CA TRP A 649 -20.14 20.75 -21.89
C TRP A 649 -18.95 21.59 -22.40
N ARG A 650 -19.10 22.91 -22.53
CA ARG A 650 -18.03 23.83 -22.94
C ARG A 650 -17.08 24.22 -21.80
N GLU A 651 -17.33 23.83 -20.56
CA GLU A 651 -16.45 24.11 -19.42
C GLU A 651 -15.26 23.12 -19.39
N PRO A 652 -14.08 23.53 -18.90
CA PRO A 652 -13.04 22.57 -18.52
C PRO A 652 -13.43 21.81 -17.24
N ASP A 653 -12.90 20.59 -17.06
CA ASP A 653 -13.19 19.69 -15.94
C ASP A 653 -11.92 18.93 -15.50
N HIS A 654 -12.03 18.00 -14.55
CA HIS A 654 -10.87 17.25 -14.01
C HIS A 654 -10.64 15.88 -14.69
N GLY A 655 -11.40 15.61 -15.77
CA GLY A 655 -11.35 14.35 -16.50
C GLY A 655 -11.81 13.15 -15.69
N ILE A 656 -11.73 11.97 -16.32
CA ILE A 656 -12.09 10.68 -15.72
C ILE A 656 -11.18 10.30 -14.54
N TRP A 657 -9.92 10.73 -14.56
CA TRP A 657 -8.89 10.35 -13.59
C TRP A 657 -8.78 11.29 -12.39
N GLU A 658 -9.68 12.28 -12.24
CA GLU A 658 -9.75 13.11 -11.03
C GLU A 658 -8.46 13.88 -10.71
N ILE A 659 -7.74 14.25 -11.77
CA ILE A 659 -6.40 14.83 -11.69
C ILE A 659 -6.42 16.02 -10.71
N ARG A 660 -5.53 16.00 -9.71
CA ARG A 660 -5.42 17.05 -8.69
C ARG A 660 -4.66 18.28 -9.23
N GLY A 661 -5.03 18.72 -10.42
CA GLY A 661 -4.47 19.85 -11.16
C GLY A 661 -5.53 20.86 -11.59
N ALA A 662 -5.14 21.79 -12.47
CA ALA A 662 -6.09 22.73 -13.05
C ALA A 662 -7.05 22.02 -14.02
N PRO A 663 -8.35 22.36 -14.04
CA PRO A 663 -9.29 21.80 -15.01
C PRO A 663 -8.86 22.06 -16.46
N ARG A 664 -9.03 21.07 -17.33
CA ARG A 664 -8.70 21.15 -18.77
C ARG A 664 -9.88 20.70 -19.63
N HIS A 665 -9.79 20.92 -20.95
CA HIS A 665 -10.77 20.37 -21.89
C HIS A 665 -10.39 18.93 -22.24
N HIS A 666 -10.70 18.00 -21.34
CA HIS A 666 -10.39 16.58 -21.53
C HIS A 666 -11.17 15.97 -22.69
N VAL A 667 -10.48 15.26 -23.58
CA VAL A 667 -11.10 14.63 -24.76
C VAL A 667 -12.17 13.64 -24.32
N TYR A 668 -11.87 12.77 -23.35
CA TYR A 668 -12.82 11.79 -22.82
C TYR A 668 -14.12 12.43 -22.33
N SER A 669 -14.06 13.51 -21.55
CA SER A 669 -15.24 14.19 -21.04
C SER A 669 -16.13 14.75 -22.15
N LYS A 670 -15.53 15.25 -23.23
CA LYS A 670 -16.29 15.75 -24.39
C LYS A 670 -16.88 14.61 -25.22
N VAL A 671 -16.18 13.48 -25.33
CA VAL A 671 -16.72 12.25 -25.92
C VAL A 671 -17.94 11.78 -25.12
N MET A 672 -17.87 11.75 -23.79
CA MET A 672 -19.03 11.35 -22.98
C MET A 672 -20.21 12.32 -23.09
N GLY A 673 -19.94 13.63 -23.22
CA GLY A 673 -20.98 14.60 -23.57
C GLY A 673 -21.64 14.31 -24.93
N TRP A 674 -20.86 13.87 -25.92
CA TRP A 674 -21.41 13.39 -27.21
C TRP A 674 -22.23 12.11 -27.05
N VAL A 675 -21.73 11.12 -26.28
CA VAL A 675 -22.44 9.84 -26.01
C VAL A 675 -23.81 10.11 -25.41
N THR A 676 -23.92 11.04 -24.44
CA THR A 676 -25.20 11.42 -23.84
C THR A 676 -26.22 11.82 -24.91
N ILE A 677 -25.84 12.68 -25.85
CA ILE A 677 -26.77 13.18 -26.89
C ILE A 677 -27.03 12.10 -27.95
N ASP A 678 -26.00 11.35 -28.35
CA ASP A 678 -26.13 10.32 -29.38
C ASP A 678 -27.08 9.20 -28.93
N ARG A 679 -26.89 8.68 -27.72
CA ARG A 679 -27.76 7.65 -27.15
C ARG A 679 -29.18 8.17 -26.93
N ALA A 680 -29.35 9.43 -26.52
CA ALA A 680 -30.68 10.05 -26.39
C ALA A 680 -31.42 10.12 -27.73
N LEU A 681 -30.72 10.46 -28.82
CA LEU A 681 -31.29 10.47 -30.18
C LEU A 681 -31.67 9.05 -30.64
N THR A 682 -30.80 8.06 -30.41
CA THR A 682 -31.10 6.64 -30.71
C THR A 682 -32.33 6.16 -29.98
N LEU A 683 -32.41 6.41 -28.65
CA LEU A 683 -33.54 6.02 -27.82
C LEU A 683 -34.84 6.69 -28.30
N ALA A 684 -34.79 7.99 -28.61
CA ALA A 684 -35.96 8.70 -29.13
C ALA A 684 -36.49 8.10 -30.43
N GLN A 685 -35.60 7.79 -31.36
CA GLN A 685 -35.96 7.22 -32.65
C GLN A 685 -36.55 5.80 -32.51
N GLN A 686 -35.92 4.95 -31.69
CA GLN A 686 -36.29 3.55 -31.56
C GLN A 686 -37.55 3.33 -30.73
N PHE A 687 -37.68 4.05 -29.62
CA PHE A 687 -38.78 3.89 -28.67
C PHE A 687 -39.89 4.94 -28.85
N GLY A 688 -39.83 5.76 -29.89
CA GLY A 688 -40.84 6.76 -30.22
C GLY A 688 -40.97 7.88 -29.18
N ARG A 689 -39.87 8.23 -28.50
CA ARG A 689 -39.86 9.31 -27.50
C ARG A 689 -39.77 10.70 -28.15
N PRO A 690 -40.26 11.77 -27.50
CA PRO A 690 -40.20 13.13 -28.04
C PRO A 690 -38.76 13.58 -28.29
N LEU A 691 -38.48 14.07 -29.50
CA LEU A 691 -37.14 14.52 -29.90
C LEU A 691 -37.10 16.04 -30.01
N ASP A 692 -36.18 16.67 -29.28
CA ASP A 692 -35.85 18.09 -29.47
C ASP A 692 -34.94 18.23 -30.71
N PRO A 693 -35.37 18.98 -31.75
CA PRO A 693 -34.58 19.16 -32.97
C PRO A 693 -33.16 19.71 -32.73
N ALA A 694 -32.93 20.45 -31.64
CA ALA A 694 -31.63 21.03 -31.32
C ALA A 694 -30.58 19.98 -30.92
N TRP A 695 -31.00 18.77 -30.49
CA TRP A 695 -30.08 17.73 -30.04
C TRP A 695 -29.18 17.21 -31.15
N SER A 696 -29.70 17.09 -32.38
CA SER A 696 -28.90 16.65 -33.53
C SER A 696 -27.77 17.64 -33.85
N GLU A 697 -28.07 18.94 -33.83
CA GLU A 697 -27.08 20.00 -34.04
C GLU A 697 -26.04 20.02 -32.91
N LEU A 698 -26.48 19.88 -31.65
CA LEU A 698 -25.58 19.81 -30.50
C LEU A 698 -24.63 18.61 -30.59
N ARG A 699 -25.16 17.41 -30.89
CA ARG A 699 -24.33 16.20 -31.06
C ARG A 699 -23.24 16.43 -32.10
N ASN A 700 -23.62 16.94 -33.27
CA ASN A 700 -22.67 17.18 -34.36
C ASN A 700 -21.64 18.26 -33.97
N THR A 701 -22.08 19.32 -33.27
CA THR A 701 -21.17 20.36 -32.76
C THR A 701 -20.12 19.81 -31.80
N ILE A 702 -20.52 18.95 -30.86
CA ILE A 702 -19.58 18.32 -29.92
C ILE A 702 -18.64 17.38 -30.69
N ALA A 703 -19.17 16.56 -31.61
CA ALA A 703 -18.36 15.64 -32.42
C ALA A 703 -17.30 16.39 -33.23
N ASP A 704 -17.70 17.43 -33.97
CA ASP A 704 -16.79 18.26 -34.76
C ASP A 704 -15.73 18.93 -33.88
N GLU A 705 -16.11 19.41 -32.68
CA GLU A 705 -15.16 20.03 -31.77
C GLU A 705 -14.12 19.02 -31.24
N VAL A 706 -14.56 17.83 -30.83
CA VAL A 706 -13.69 16.75 -30.36
C VAL A 706 -12.74 16.28 -31.47
N VAL A 707 -13.26 16.01 -32.67
CA VAL A 707 -12.46 15.51 -33.79
C VAL A 707 -11.41 16.53 -34.23
N ASN A 708 -11.75 17.83 -34.23
CA ASN A 708 -10.85 18.88 -34.70
C ASN A 708 -9.85 19.34 -33.64
N LYS A 709 -10.23 19.36 -32.36
CA LYS A 709 -9.36 19.86 -31.27
C LYS A 709 -8.68 18.76 -30.46
N GLY A 710 -9.19 17.54 -30.49
CA GLY A 710 -8.63 16.42 -29.73
C GLY A 710 -7.51 15.69 -30.45
N TRP A 711 -7.42 15.81 -31.78
CA TRP A 711 -6.34 15.21 -32.57
C TRP A 711 -5.10 16.10 -32.56
N ASN A 712 -3.93 15.50 -32.35
CA ASN A 712 -2.65 16.19 -32.38
C ASN A 712 -1.73 15.59 -33.45
N ASP A 713 -1.34 16.41 -34.44
CA ASP A 713 -0.49 15.98 -35.55
C ASP A 713 0.97 15.70 -35.15
N GLU A 714 1.46 16.24 -34.04
CA GLU A 714 2.84 16.00 -33.59
C GLU A 714 3.02 14.58 -33.05
N VAL A 715 2.08 14.15 -32.21
CA VAL A 715 2.10 12.81 -31.59
C VAL A 715 1.26 11.77 -32.36
N GLN A 716 0.59 12.18 -33.45
CA GLN A 716 -0.25 11.33 -34.29
C GLN A 716 -1.27 10.52 -33.47
N SER A 717 -1.93 11.19 -32.52
CA SER A 717 -2.87 10.57 -31.59
C SER A 717 -3.92 11.57 -31.11
N PHE A 718 -5.07 11.06 -30.64
CA PHE A 718 -5.92 11.84 -29.75
C PHE A 718 -5.25 11.96 -28.37
N THR A 719 -5.25 13.16 -27.80
CA THR A 719 -4.51 13.49 -26.56
C THR A 719 -5.44 13.58 -25.35
N ALA A 720 -4.88 13.56 -24.14
CA ALA A 720 -5.61 13.62 -22.86
C ALA A 720 -6.58 14.82 -22.79
N ALA A 721 -6.12 15.96 -23.28
CA ALA A 721 -6.88 17.20 -23.38
C ALA A 721 -6.52 17.96 -24.67
N TYR A 722 -7.37 18.92 -25.06
CA TYR A 722 -7.19 19.72 -26.29
C TYR A 722 -5.89 20.53 -26.34
N ASP A 723 -5.30 20.86 -25.20
CA ASP A 723 -4.19 21.80 -25.08
C ASP A 723 -2.85 21.12 -24.74
N GLY A 724 -2.57 19.93 -25.29
CA GLY A 724 -1.31 19.24 -25.03
C GLY A 724 -0.99 18.11 -26.01
N THR A 725 0.12 17.43 -25.72
CA THR A 725 0.61 16.24 -26.44
C THR A 725 0.54 14.98 -25.56
N ASP A 726 0.03 15.10 -24.34
CA ASP A 726 -0.04 14.02 -23.37
C ASP A 726 -0.95 12.90 -23.90
N LEU A 727 -0.44 11.67 -23.90
CA LEU A 727 -1.24 10.49 -24.21
C LEU A 727 -2.03 10.04 -22.99
N ASP A 728 -3.22 9.50 -23.23
CA ASP A 728 -4.11 8.96 -22.20
C ASP A 728 -4.92 7.79 -22.79
N ALA A 729 -4.95 6.65 -22.09
CA ALA A 729 -5.67 5.46 -22.53
C ALA A 729 -7.19 5.70 -22.67
N ALA A 730 -7.76 6.66 -21.94
CA ALA A 730 -9.17 7.03 -22.06
C ALA A 730 -9.51 7.59 -23.46
N THR A 731 -8.53 8.08 -24.23
CA THR A 731 -8.76 8.57 -25.60
C THR A 731 -9.16 7.48 -26.58
N LEU A 732 -8.93 6.20 -26.26
CA LEU A 732 -9.48 5.07 -27.03
C LEU A 732 -11.00 5.17 -27.18
N HIS A 733 -11.69 5.80 -26.22
CA HIS A 733 -13.14 6.01 -26.31
C HIS A 733 -13.59 6.85 -27.50
N ILE A 734 -12.70 7.60 -28.17
CA ILE A 734 -13.03 8.23 -29.45
C ILE A 734 -13.60 7.20 -30.46
N GLY A 735 -13.04 5.99 -30.50
CA GLY A 735 -13.51 4.89 -31.34
C GLY A 735 -14.43 3.93 -30.58
N LEU A 736 -14.13 3.60 -29.31
CA LEU A 736 -14.96 2.64 -28.54
C LEU A 736 -16.40 3.12 -28.37
N SER A 737 -16.62 4.43 -28.28
CA SER A 737 -17.96 5.02 -28.19
C SER A 737 -18.73 5.07 -29.52
N GLY A 738 -18.03 4.91 -30.64
CA GLY A 738 -18.56 5.11 -31.99
C GLY A 738 -18.56 6.56 -32.49
N LEU A 739 -17.88 7.50 -31.82
CA LEU A 739 -17.80 8.89 -32.26
C LEU A 739 -17.09 9.03 -33.61
N ILE A 740 -16.02 8.26 -33.83
CA ILE A 740 -15.39 8.10 -35.15
C ILE A 740 -15.51 6.65 -35.64
N ASP A 741 -15.51 6.49 -36.96
CA ASP A 741 -15.46 5.17 -37.60
C ASP A 741 -14.14 4.47 -37.22
N PRO A 742 -14.16 3.21 -36.74
CA PRO A 742 -12.95 2.44 -36.48
C PRO A 742 -11.97 2.31 -37.67
N ALA A 743 -12.45 2.49 -38.91
CA ALA A 743 -11.63 2.54 -40.11
C ALA A 743 -10.91 3.88 -40.32
N ASP A 744 -11.20 4.92 -39.53
CA ASP A 744 -10.46 6.17 -39.54
C ASP A 744 -9.01 5.92 -39.13
N SER A 745 -8.06 6.33 -39.98
CA SER A 745 -6.63 6.16 -39.74
C SER A 745 -6.16 6.76 -38.42
N ARG A 746 -6.85 7.80 -37.92
CA ARG A 746 -6.54 8.47 -36.64
C ARG A 746 -6.88 7.60 -35.45
N PHE A 747 -7.94 6.77 -35.53
CA PHE A 747 -8.25 5.82 -34.48
C PHE A 747 -7.14 4.77 -34.39
N ALA A 748 -6.80 4.14 -35.51
CA ALA A 748 -5.73 3.14 -35.55
C ALA A 748 -4.39 3.71 -35.06
N ALA A 749 -4.06 4.95 -35.42
CA ALA A 749 -2.86 5.63 -34.92
C ALA A 749 -2.89 5.84 -33.40
N THR A 750 -4.05 6.21 -32.83
CA THR A 750 -4.24 6.34 -31.38
C THR A 750 -4.07 5.00 -30.67
N VAL A 751 -4.64 3.92 -31.19
CA VAL A 751 -4.46 2.56 -30.64
C VAL A 751 -2.98 2.15 -30.63
N VAL A 752 -2.26 2.42 -31.73
CA VAL A 752 -0.83 2.12 -31.83
C VAL A 752 -0.01 2.98 -30.86
N ALA A 753 -0.34 4.26 -30.69
CA ALA A 753 0.33 5.14 -29.74
C ALA A 753 0.10 4.68 -28.29
N THR A 754 -1.14 4.33 -27.91
CA THR A 754 -1.45 3.77 -26.58
C THR A 754 -0.72 2.45 -26.34
N GLU A 755 -0.69 1.55 -27.33
CA GLU A 755 0.07 0.30 -27.27
C GLU A 755 1.57 0.55 -27.08
N ALA A 756 2.16 1.49 -27.81
CA ALA A 756 3.59 1.73 -27.79
C ALA A 756 4.05 2.44 -26.50
N GLU A 757 3.29 3.41 -26.03
CA GLU A 757 3.74 4.33 -24.98
C GLU A 757 3.14 4.04 -23.61
N LEU A 758 1.95 3.42 -23.52
CA LEU A 758 1.24 3.21 -22.26
C LEU A 758 1.09 1.73 -21.87
N ARG A 759 1.29 0.78 -22.78
CA ARG A 759 1.20 -0.65 -22.44
C ARG A 759 2.49 -1.15 -21.80
N SER A 760 2.36 -1.87 -20.69
CA SER A 760 3.46 -2.63 -20.08
C SER A 760 2.97 -4.00 -19.64
N GLY A 761 3.49 -5.04 -20.32
CA GLY A 761 3.08 -6.43 -20.10
C GLY A 761 1.57 -6.64 -20.28
N SER A 762 0.94 -7.12 -19.21
CA SER A 762 -0.50 -7.43 -19.11
C SER A 762 -1.38 -6.22 -18.83
N THR A 763 -0.80 -5.04 -18.67
CA THR A 763 -1.48 -3.83 -18.19
C THR A 763 -1.24 -2.63 -19.10
N VAL A 764 -2.05 -1.59 -18.94
CA VAL A 764 -1.92 -0.32 -19.64
C VAL A 764 -2.03 0.80 -18.61
N TYR A 765 -1.05 1.71 -18.57
CA TYR A 765 -1.08 2.90 -17.72
C TYR A 765 -2.19 3.86 -18.15
N ARG A 766 -2.73 4.64 -17.21
CA ARG A 766 -3.71 5.68 -17.53
C ARG A 766 -3.06 6.72 -18.45
N TYR A 767 -1.89 7.19 -18.04
CA TYR A 767 -1.02 8.16 -18.71
C TYR A 767 0.38 8.16 -18.07
N HIS A 768 1.32 8.94 -18.63
CA HIS A 768 2.67 9.15 -18.06
C HIS A 768 3.03 10.61 -17.74
N HIS A 769 2.11 11.55 -17.95
CA HIS A 769 2.34 12.97 -17.67
C HIS A 769 2.26 13.30 -16.16
N ASP A 770 2.80 14.44 -15.76
CA ASP A 770 2.73 14.95 -14.39
C ASP A 770 1.32 15.43 -14.06
N ASP A 771 0.65 14.74 -13.14
CA ASP A 771 -0.70 15.02 -12.66
C ASP A 771 -0.74 15.85 -11.36
N GLY A 772 0.43 16.33 -10.92
CA GLY A 772 0.60 17.11 -9.70
C GLY A 772 0.83 16.28 -8.44
N LEU A 773 0.98 14.96 -8.54
CA LEU A 773 1.25 14.06 -7.42
C LEU A 773 2.59 13.32 -7.54
N PRO A 774 3.38 13.22 -6.46
CA PRO A 774 4.64 12.48 -6.48
C PRO A 774 4.43 10.96 -6.47
N GLY A 775 5.41 10.22 -6.98
CA GLY A 775 5.37 8.75 -7.09
C GLY A 775 4.88 8.28 -8.44
N GLY A 776 4.90 6.96 -8.64
CA GLY A 776 4.35 6.32 -9.84
C GLY A 776 2.92 5.81 -9.62
N GLU A 777 2.49 4.96 -10.53
CA GLU A 777 1.29 4.12 -10.44
C GLU A 777 1.60 2.75 -11.09
N GLY A 778 0.72 1.77 -10.89
CA GLY A 778 0.69 0.54 -11.66
C GLY A 778 -0.09 0.69 -12.98
N GLY A 779 -0.07 -0.34 -13.81
CA GLY A 779 -0.93 -0.36 -14.99
C GLY A 779 -2.36 -0.76 -14.63
N PHE A 780 -3.34 -0.05 -15.18
CA PHE A 780 -4.77 -0.25 -14.92
C PHE A 780 -5.32 -1.44 -15.73
N HIS A 781 -6.04 -2.35 -15.06
CA HIS A 781 -6.68 -3.47 -15.74
C HIS A 781 -7.79 -3.03 -16.71
N LEU A 782 -8.53 -1.97 -16.36
CA LEU A 782 -9.56 -1.41 -17.23
C LEU A 782 -8.97 -0.85 -18.54
N CYS A 783 -7.85 -0.15 -18.47
CA CYS A 783 -7.17 0.39 -19.65
C CYS A 783 -6.68 -0.74 -20.57
N ALA A 784 -6.22 -1.86 -20.00
CA ALA A 784 -5.90 -3.05 -20.78
C ALA A 784 -7.13 -3.64 -21.46
N ALA A 785 -8.28 -3.69 -20.79
CA ALA A 785 -9.53 -4.13 -21.39
C ALA A 785 -10.00 -3.22 -22.54
N TRP A 786 -9.86 -1.90 -22.39
CA TRP A 786 -10.13 -0.95 -23.48
C TRP A 786 -9.20 -1.16 -24.67
N LEU A 787 -7.92 -1.46 -24.44
CA LEU A 787 -6.98 -1.77 -25.52
C LEU A 787 -7.33 -3.08 -26.23
N VAL A 788 -7.79 -4.11 -25.51
CA VAL A 788 -8.32 -5.35 -26.11
C VAL A 788 -9.50 -5.04 -27.04
N GLU A 789 -10.46 -4.25 -26.59
CA GLU A 789 -11.60 -3.85 -27.42
C GLU A 789 -11.16 -3.03 -28.64
N ALA A 790 -10.24 -2.09 -28.45
CA ALA A 790 -9.71 -1.26 -29.52
C ALA A 790 -8.96 -2.09 -30.57
N TYR A 791 -8.17 -3.09 -30.16
CA TYR A 791 -7.53 -4.04 -31.08
C TYR A 791 -8.55 -4.79 -31.94
N LEU A 792 -9.66 -5.24 -31.35
CA LEU A 792 -10.71 -5.92 -32.11
C LEU A 792 -11.33 -5.01 -33.16
N LEU A 793 -11.59 -3.75 -32.81
CA LEU A 793 -12.15 -2.76 -33.74
C LEU A 793 -11.23 -2.44 -34.92
N ILE A 794 -9.91 -2.49 -34.74
CA ILE A 794 -8.93 -2.27 -35.83
C ILE A 794 -8.45 -3.57 -36.50
N GLY A 795 -9.11 -4.71 -36.21
CA GLY A 795 -8.83 -6.01 -36.83
C GLY A 795 -7.60 -6.75 -36.29
N LYS A 796 -7.01 -6.31 -35.17
CA LYS A 796 -5.86 -6.94 -34.49
C LYS A 796 -6.30 -8.02 -33.48
N ARG A 797 -7.11 -8.98 -33.92
CA ARG A 797 -7.68 -10.01 -33.01
C ARG A 797 -6.64 -10.83 -32.25
N SER A 798 -5.53 -11.22 -32.89
CA SER A 798 -4.49 -12.01 -32.22
C SER A 798 -3.82 -11.26 -31.07
N ASP A 799 -3.65 -9.94 -31.20
CA ASP A 799 -3.11 -9.09 -30.14
C ASP A 799 -4.11 -8.93 -28.98
N ALA A 800 -5.40 -8.82 -29.32
CA ALA A 800 -6.51 -8.80 -28.35
C ALA A 800 -6.57 -10.10 -27.53
N GLU A 801 -6.52 -11.27 -28.18
CA GLU A 801 -6.50 -12.57 -27.52
C GLU A 801 -5.27 -12.73 -26.62
N ALA A 802 -4.09 -12.31 -27.09
CA ALA A 802 -2.85 -12.38 -26.31
C ALA A 802 -2.89 -11.48 -25.07
N LEU A 803 -3.38 -10.25 -25.18
CA LEU A 803 -3.51 -9.33 -24.04
C LEU A 803 -4.59 -9.81 -23.05
N PHE A 804 -5.72 -10.33 -23.54
CA PHE A 804 -6.74 -10.91 -22.66
C PHE A 804 -6.23 -12.13 -21.89
N ASP A 805 -5.47 -13.03 -22.53
CA ASP A 805 -4.83 -14.16 -21.86
C ASP A 805 -3.83 -13.73 -20.77
N GLN A 806 -3.18 -12.58 -20.96
CA GLN A 806 -2.30 -11.99 -19.95
C GLN A 806 -3.10 -11.39 -18.79
N LEU A 807 -4.21 -10.68 -19.07
CA LEU A 807 -5.12 -10.14 -18.06
C LEU A 807 -5.74 -11.24 -17.18
N VAL A 808 -6.09 -12.38 -17.77
CA VAL A 808 -6.61 -13.54 -17.02
C VAL A 808 -5.57 -14.13 -16.07
N LYS A 809 -4.28 -14.07 -16.40
CA LYS A 809 -3.19 -14.65 -15.58
C LYS A 809 -2.85 -13.83 -14.34
N VAL A 810 -3.16 -12.54 -14.35
CA VAL A 810 -2.91 -11.65 -13.20
C VAL A 810 -4.07 -11.64 -12.19
N ALA A 811 -5.20 -12.27 -12.52
CA ALA A 811 -6.26 -12.52 -11.54
C ALA A 811 -5.73 -13.35 -10.37
N GLY A 812 -6.09 -12.95 -9.15
CA GLY A 812 -5.74 -13.66 -7.93
C GLY A 812 -6.23 -15.12 -7.93
N PRO A 813 -5.73 -15.97 -7.02
CA PRO A 813 -6.09 -17.40 -6.97
C PRO A 813 -7.60 -17.66 -6.78
N THR A 814 -8.35 -16.68 -6.24
CA THR A 814 -9.80 -16.73 -6.08
C THR A 814 -10.56 -16.02 -7.20
N GLY A 815 -9.86 -15.54 -8.23
CA GLY A 815 -10.40 -14.91 -9.42
C GLY A 815 -10.73 -13.42 -9.27
N LEU A 816 -10.22 -12.77 -8.22
CA LEU A 816 -10.41 -11.35 -7.95
C LEU A 816 -9.29 -10.50 -8.57
N LEU A 817 -9.63 -9.28 -8.99
CA LEU A 817 -8.69 -8.28 -9.49
C LEU A 817 -8.76 -7.01 -8.63
N SER A 818 -7.59 -6.46 -8.33
CA SER A 818 -7.42 -5.11 -7.80
C SER A 818 -7.61 -4.06 -8.89
N GLU A 819 -7.39 -2.80 -8.57
CA GLU A 819 -7.44 -1.68 -9.53
C GLU A 819 -6.29 -1.71 -10.54
N GLU A 820 -5.06 -1.86 -10.04
CA GLU A 820 -3.84 -1.82 -10.82
C GLU A 820 -3.00 -3.06 -10.60
N TYR A 821 -1.98 -3.20 -11.44
CA TYR A 821 -0.94 -4.19 -11.29
C TYR A 821 0.41 -3.62 -11.71
N ASP A 822 1.43 -3.85 -10.89
CA ASP A 822 2.82 -3.51 -11.20
C ASP A 822 3.41 -4.59 -12.12
N PRO A 823 3.68 -4.29 -13.41
CA PRO A 823 4.23 -5.27 -14.34
C PRO A 823 5.70 -5.61 -14.08
N VAL A 824 6.41 -4.82 -13.25
CA VAL A 824 7.82 -5.04 -12.90
C VAL A 824 7.93 -5.86 -11.62
N ALA A 825 7.20 -5.48 -10.57
CA ALA A 825 7.18 -6.22 -9.31
C ALA A 825 6.28 -7.46 -9.36
N GLU A 826 5.45 -7.59 -10.38
CA GLU A 826 4.46 -8.64 -10.59
C GLU A 826 3.45 -8.73 -9.42
N LYS A 827 2.93 -7.58 -8.97
CA LYS A 827 2.05 -7.47 -7.80
C LYS A 827 0.82 -6.62 -8.08
N SER A 828 -0.30 -6.99 -7.46
CA SER A 828 -1.50 -6.15 -7.44
C SER A 828 -1.29 -4.87 -6.63
N LEU A 829 -1.91 -3.80 -7.11
CA LEU A 829 -1.88 -2.44 -6.56
C LEU A 829 -3.31 -1.84 -6.58
N GLY A 830 -3.50 -0.76 -5.83
CA GLY A 830 -4.78 -0.06 -5.71
C GLY A 830 -5.88 -0.87 -5.01
N ASN A 831 -7.10 -0.32 -5.00
CA ASN A 831 -8.20 -0.88 -4.20
C ASN A 831 -8.69 -2.26 -4.67
N HIS A 832 -9.23 -3.08 -3.76
CA HIS A 832 -9.51 -4.51 -4.03
C HIS A 832 -10.77 -5.09 -3.37
N PRO A 833 -11.52 -5.95 -4.08
CA PRO A 833 -11.55 -6.02 -5.53
C PRO A 833 -12.12 -4.70 -6.09
N GLN A 834 -11.73 -4.35 -7.32
CA GLN A 834 -12.24 -3.15 -7.99
C GLN A 834 -13.27 -3.51 -9.07
N ALA A 835 -14.38 -2.77 -9.12
CA ALA A 835 -15.46 -3.01 -10.08
C ALA A 835 -14.99 -2.91 -11.55
N TYR A 836 -14.21 -1.87 -11.87
CA TYR A 836 -13.66 -1.62 -13.20
C TYR A 836 -12.86 -2.79 -13.78
N SER A 837 -11.98 -3.39 -12.99
CA SER A 837 -11.21 -4.56 -13.43
C SER A 837 -12.10 -5.75 -13.78
N HIS A 838 -13.17 -5.98 -13.02
CA HIS A 838 -14.09 -7.08 -13.25
C HIS A 838 -15.05 -6.85 -14.43
N LEU A 839 -15.55 -5.63 -14.63
CA LEU A 839 -16.36 -5.33 -15.83
C LEU A 839 -15.52 -5.40 -17.12
N GLY A 840 -14.24 -5.02 -17.05
CA GLY A 840 -13.32 -5.12 -18.19
C GLY A 840 -13.10 -6.57 -18.63
N LEU A 841 -12.96 -7.50 -17.67
CA LEU A 841 -12.85 -8.93 -17.94
C LEU A 841 -14.09 -9.48 -18.66
N ILE A 842 -15.29 -9.17 -18.15
CA ILE A 842 -16.56 -9.62 -18.75
C ILE A 842 -16.69 -9.09 -20.18
N ARG A 843 -16.42 -7.79 -20.37
CA ARG A 843 -16.49 -7.13 -21.68
C ARG A 843 -15.55 -7.78 -22.69
N CYS A 844 -14.28 -8.01 -22.32
CA CYS A 844 -13.31 -8.67 -23.21
C CYS A 844 -13.77 -10.08 -23.61
N ALA A 845 -14.25 -10.88 -22.65
CA ALA A 845 -14.73 -12.22 -22.92
C ALA A 845 -15.95 -12.23 -23.86
N GLN A 846 -16.88 -11.28 -23.72
CA GLN A 846 -18.02 -11.12 -24.63
C GLN A 846 -17.56 -10.81 -26.04
N LEU A 847 -16.71 -9.80 -26.21
CA LEU A 847 -16.23 -9.34 -27.51
C LEU A 847 -15.40 -10.40 -28.24
N LEU A 848 -14.58 -11.16 -27.51
CA LEU A 848 -13.80 -12.27 -28.08
C LEU A 848 -14.66 -13.50 -28.40
N SER A 849 -15.87 -13.60 -27.85
CA SER A 849 -16.80 -14.70 -28.17
C SER A 849 -17.63 -14.43 -29.42
N ALA A 850 -17.74 -13.17 -29.84
CA ALA A 850 -18.34 -12.75 -31.10
C ALA A 850 -17.38 -13.01 -32.27
#